data_AF-A0A938IKV8-F1
#
_entry.id   AF-A0A938IKV8-F1
#
_cell.length_a   1.000
_cell.length_b   1.000
_cell.length_c   1.000
_cell.angle_alpha   90.00
_cell.angle_beta   90.00
_cell.angle_gamma   90.00
#
_symmetry.space_group_name_H-M   'P 1'
#
loop_
_entity.id
_entity.type
_entity.pdbx_description
1 polymer ?
#
loop_
_entity_poly.entity_id
_entity_poly.type
_entity_poly.pdbx_seq_one_letter_code
_entity_poly.pdbx_strand_id
1 'polypeptide(L)'
;MAARMAARMAARMAARIDGRDRWKGDAGVGRSSLSAMAGGDNGPSRSAIAMVLSASVFASFAAPAGEARGWQPSGAAAEDPVKRAEAAAAKAAADKAAAEKALAAAVAAEKAAAEQMAAAQESAKISAVKAAALKEATARVAARRTALERAIADVAANDAARKGEFTDRAVREKVARDEGAIEKAKADLADAQKVLEDKKSATESARGATQAALDASKTAPDDTAKGRAAETARTAQDRAERDQANAVTAARSIDVSLRALTTELAAGKDVLALIDKVEAAKNGGPALDADAARRANQTIDAFKTAALTQAIDLERAAHEKAVADRTAAERLLPQRAAAVETARGKLGAAKAAAEILAADAPADKRSAAEQAVAAATAAVESAAAEERATREELEKIGPRIRESLARYHETLALVQSGLPLLPADQWDYAKARHLLVRAGFGGSSDEIERLHAMGLHAAVEYLVDYDRIEALDLPFHAVLPEPAIPNENRLASMRQREMTDRRRNADTRQQAALRDWWIERMVRTPRPLEEKLVLFWHGHFATEYQTVRDSYALAMQNDLLREHAVTSFAALLHGIVQDPAMLRYLDNNSNVKGRPNENLAREIMELFAMGEGNYTENDIMEGARALTGYTYDPATRQFRFVVSRHDTENKTIFGRTGDFAGDDFVDLILQQPFTAPFIAGKVFGFFAHDAPSEETVTRLAGVLRTHQYDLRPMLKNLFMSREFYSESAVATQIKSPVQLVVGTLRDLGIRDVAYGPLSAGMTAMGQELYGPPNVKGWEGGEYWVNANRVFVRYNGIADLIDNIAVPNQPRGLDLVGALEGRVLNSPEEVVDYLARSCLAVPLPDEKRKILIDRLGGLPPSADWSGQRAQVNARLRTILVLMMSMPEFQCT
;
A
#
# COMPACT_ATOMS: atom_id res chain seq x y z
N MET A 1 -6.45 -6.62 25.06
CA MET A 1 -6.50 -7.51 23.86
C MET A 1 -5.11 -7.92 23.37
N ALA A 2 -4.21 -6.97 23.07
CA ALA A 2 -2.87 -7.22 22.50
C ALA A 2 -2.06 -8.36 23.16
N ALA A 3 -2.01 -8.44 24.50
CA ALA A 3 -1.31 -9.51 25.21
C ALA A 3 -1.82 -10.93 24.88
N ARG A 4 -3.14 -11.11 24.65
CA ARG A 4 -3.72 -12.40 24.21
C ARG A 4 -3.41 -12.70 22.73
N MET A 5 -3.10 -11.68 21.92
CA MET A 5 -2.66 -11.83 20.54
C MET A 5 -1.19 -12.27 20.48
N ALA A 6 -0.32 -11.60 21.25
CA ALA A 6 1.10 -11.95 21.38
C ALA A 6 1.29 -13.40 21.89
N ALA A 7 0.53 -13.82 22.91
CA ALA A 7 0.55 -15.20 23.40
C ALA A 7 0.14 -16.24 22.34
N ARG A 8 -0.85 -15.91 21.48
CA ARG A 8 -1.27 -16.78 20.37
C ARG A 8 -0.26 -16.83 19.21
N MET A 9 0.47 -15.74 18.95
CA MET A 9 1.57 -15.73 17.98
C MET A 9 2.78 -16.53 18.48
N ALA A 10 3.17 -16.38 19.75
CA ALA A 10 4.25 -17.15 20.36
C ALA A 10 3.95 -18.67 20.33
N ALA A 11 2.72 -19.07 20.67
CA ALA A 11 2.28 -20.46 20.59
C ALA A 11 2.32 -21.03 19.15
N ARG A 12 2.02 -20.22 18.12
CA ARG A 12 2.11 -20.63 16.71
C ARG A 12 3.55 -20.69 16.19
N MET A 13 4.48 -19.89 16.72
CA MET A 13 5.90 -19.99 16.37
C MET A 13 6.56 -21.23 16.99
N ALA A 14 6.23 -21.56 18.25
CA ALA A 14 6.74 -22.77 18.90
C ALA A 14 6.33 -24.06 18.15
N ALA A 15 5.11 -24.11 17.61
CA ALA A 15 4.60 -25.24 16.85
C ALA A 15 5.22 -25.44 15.44
N ARG A 16 6.18 -24.60 15.02
CA ARG A 16 6.81 -24.66 13.69
C ARG A 16 8.30 -25.05 13.70
N ILE A 17 8.87 -25.30 14.89
CA ILE A 17 10.31 -25.60 15.05
C ILE A 17 10.57 -27.09 15.33
N ASP A 18 9.62 -27.83 15.91
CA ASP A 18 9.80 -29.27 16.17
C ASP A 18 9.14 -30.13 15.09
N GLY A 19 9.86 -30.28 13.99
CA GLY A 19 9.49 -31.14 12.87
C GLY A 19 10.52 -32.25 12.65
N ARG A 20 10.44 -33.34 13.43
CA ARG A 20 10.93 -34.67 13.00
C ARG A 20 10.35 -35.84 13.82
N ASP A 21 9.89 -36.84 13.06
CA ASP A 21 9.71 -38.28 13.41
C ASP A 21 8.51 -38.81 14.26
N ARG A 22 7.63 -39.53 13.53
CA ARG A 22 6.97 -40.84 13.85
C ARG A 22 5.59 -40.93 14.55
N TRP A 23 4.55 -40.94 13.70
CA TRP A 23 3.57 -42.03 13.44
C TRP A 23 2.82 -42.80 14.57
N LYS A 24 1.50 -43.00 14.34
CA LYS A 24 0.45 -43.76 15.09
C LYS A 24 0.00 -43.14 16.43
N GLY A 25 -1.28 -43.16 16.81
CA GLY A 25 -2.51 -43.60 16.12
C GLY A 25 -3.74 -43.61 17.07
N ASP A 26 -4.94 -43.47 16.47
CA ASP A 26 -6.29 -43.75 17.01
C ASP A 26 -7.01 -42.91 18.10
N ALA A 27 -8.32 -42.74 17.81
CA ALA A 27 -9.51 -42.72 18.68
C ALA A 27 -9.74 -41.64 19.77
N GLY A 28 -10.63 -40.68 19.45
CA GLY A 28 -12.05 -40.81 19.86
C GLY A 28 -12.61 -39.95 21.01
N VAL A 29 -13.75 -39.28 20.72
CA VAL A 29 -14.82 -38.80 21.66
C VAL A 29 -14.42 -37.66 22.63
N GLY A 30 -15.23 -36.65 22.98
CA GLY A 30 -16.61 -36.28 22.60
C GLY A 30 -17.03 -34.92 23.22
N ARG A 31 -18.28 -34.50 22.99
CA ARG A 31 -18.93 -33.24 23.48
C ARG A 31 -19.22 -33.35 25.01
N SER A 32 -19.63 -32.37 25.83
CA SER A 32 -20.50 -31.17 25.67
C SER A 32 -20.40 -30.33 26.99
N SER A 33 -20.33 -28.98 27.01
CA SER A 33 -21.43 -27.96 27.12
C SER A 33 -22.07 -27.70 28.51
N LEU A 34 -22.22 -26.40 28.88
CA LEU A 34 -23.18 -25.80 29.86
C LEU A 34 -22.93 -26.12 31.36
N SER A 35 -23.29 -25.35 32.41
CA SER A 35 -23.88 -24.01 32.67
C SER A 35 -23.76 -23.70 34.19
N ALA A 36 -24.03 -22.54 34.80
CA ALA A 36 -24.11 -21.10 34.43
C ALA A 36 -24.36 -20.24 35.71
N MET A 37 -24.20 -18.90 35.64
CA MET A 37 -24.68 -17.86 36.62
C MET A 37 -24.04 -17.83 38.03
N ALA A 38 -23.94 -16.70 38.76
CA ALA A 38 -24.02 -15.24 38.53
C ALA A 38 -23.36 -14.55 39.78
N GLY A 39 -22.98 -13.27 39.88
CA GLY A 39 -22.97 -12.06 39.04
C GLY A 39 -22.58 -10.86 39.95
N GLY A 40 -22.27 -9.66 39.40
CA GLY A 40 -22.15 -8.42 40.21
C GLY A 40 -20.84 -7.61 40.15
N ASP A 41 -20.67 -6.86 39.05
CA ASP A 41 -20.17 -5.47 38.90
C ASP A 41 -18.93 -4.83 39.57
N ASN A 42 -18.35 -3.93 38.76
CA ASN A 42 -17.53 -2.74 39.02
C ASN A 42 -16.05 -2.89 39.42
N GLY A 43 -15.17 -2.56 38.45
CA GLY A 43 -13.75 -2.23 38.66
C GLY A 43 -13.52 -0.71 38.71
N PRO A 44 -12.38 -0.17 38.24
CA PRO A 44 -11.12 -0.84 37.92
C PRO A 44 -9.95 -0.30 38.78
N SER A 45 -9.07 -1.18 39.26
CA SER A 45 -7.81 -0.77 39.88
C SER A 45 -6.62 -1.61 39.40
N ARG A 46 -5.44 -1.00 39.47
CA ARG A 46 -4.19 -1.49 38.85
C ARG A 46 -3.61 -2.68 39.64
N SER A 47 -2.70 -3.40 38.97
CA SER A 47 -1.66 -4.27 39.57
C SER A 47 -2.11 -5.66 40.05
N ALA A 48 -2.07 -6.66 39.15
CA ALA A 48 -2.13 -8.08 39.51
C ALA A 48 -1.43 -9.01 38.47
N ILE A 49 -0.09 -9.01 38.45
CA ILE A 49 0.70 -10.24 38.21
C ILE A 49 1.80 -10.23 39.29
N ALA A 50 1.92 -11.33 40.03
CA ALA A 50 2.70 -11.42 41.27
C ALA A 50 3.69 -12.60 41.23
N MET A 51 4.57 -12.64 42.25
CA MET A 51 5.56 -13.69 42.56
C MET A 51 6.74 -13.76 41.58
N VAL A 52 8.00 -13.94 42.01
CA VAL A 52 8.56 -14.48 43.27
C VAL A 52 9.74 -13.59 43.75
N LEU A 53 10.14 -13.70 45.04
CA LEU A 53 11.22 -12.97 45.74
C LEU A 53 10.83 -11.53 46.15
N SER A 54 10.97 -11.05 47.39
CA SER A 54 11.43 -11.65 48.66
C SER A 54 10.70 -10.98 49.84
N ALA A 55 10.66 -11.63 51.01
CA ALA A 55 10.18 -11.06 52.27
C ALA A 55 11.22 -11.21 53.40
N SER A 56 11.11 -10.36 54.44
CA SER A 56 12.09 -10.12 55.53
C SER A 56 13.33 -9.34 55.05
N VAL A 57 13.84 -8.28 55.72
CA VAL A 57 13.72 -7.73 57.10
C VAL A 57 13.74 -6.18 56.97
N PHE A 58 13.01 -5.32 57.69
CA PHE A 58 13.20 -4.91 59.11
C PHE A 58 12.05 -3.99 59.58
N ALA A 59 11.77 -3.95 60.89
CA ALA A 59 10.84 -2.99 61.50
C ALA A 59 11.26 -2.58 62.93
N SER A 60 11.36 -1.26 63.16
CA SER A 60 11.45 -0.48 64.42
C SER A 60 11.70 0.98 64.02
N PHE A 61 11.23 2.05 64.65
CA PHE A 61 10.37 2.31 65.82
C PHE A 61 9.10 3.11 65.35
N ALA A 62 8.12 3.59 66.14
CA ALA A 62 7.88 3.63 67.58
C ALA A 62 6.37 3.80 67.90
N ALA A 63 5.97 3.42 69.13
CA ALA A 63 4.95 4.05 70.00
C ALA A 63 3.44 4.15 69.57
N PRO A 64 2.48 4.22 70.52
CA PRO A 64 2.50 3.76 71.92
C PRO A 64 1.25 2.94 72.40
N ALA A 65 1.45 2.22 73.51
CA ALA A 65 0.52 1.86 74.61
C ALA A 65 -0.98 1.53 74.36
N GLY A 66 -1.39 0.32 74.78
CA GLY A 66 -2.79 -0.10 74.97
C GLY A 66 -2.91 -1.42 75.75
N GLU A 67 -3.66 -1.42 76.85
CA GLU A 67 -3.62 -2.37 77.97
C GLU A 67 -3.88 -3.88 77.71
N ALA A 68 -3.04 -4.71 78.36
CA ALA A 68 -3.34 -5.93 79.13
C ALA A 68 -4.62 -6.76 78.87
N ARG A 69 -4.43 -8.06 78.55
CA ARG A 69 -4.73 -9.17 79.50
C ARG A 69 -4.27 -10.56 79.01
N GLY A 70 -3.67 -11.33 79.93
CA GLY A 70 -4.14 -12.70 80.20
C GLY A 70 -3.53 -13.91 79.48
N TRP A 71 -2.60 -14.56 80.20
CA TRP A 71 -2.46 -16.03 80.32
C TRP A 71 -1.64 -16.84 79.31
N GLN A 72 -1.25 -18.04 79.76
CA GLN A 72 -0.01 -18.77 79.43
C GLN A 72 -0.29 -20.28 79.14
N PRO A 73 0.67 -21.21 78.95
CA PRO A 73 0.78 -21.88 77.65
C PRO A 73 0.76 -23.43 77.67
N SER A 74 0.67 -24.02 76.48
CA SER A 74 1.34 -25.29 76.11
C SER A 74 1.44 -25.35 74.57
N GLY A 75 2.43 -25.97 73.92
CA GLY A 75 3.68 -26.58 74.38
C GLY A 75 4.32 -27.28 73.18
N ALA A 76 5.51 -26.85 72.75
CA ALA A 76 6.20 -27.44 71.60
C ALA A 76 7.73 -27.34 71.78
N ALA A 77 8.46 -28.33 71.27
CA ALA A 77 9.87 -28.53 71.53
C ALA A 77 10.75 -27.37 71.04
N ALA A 78 11.78 -27.03 71.82
CA ALA A 78 12.78 -26.05 71.45
C ALA A 78 13.70 -26.64 70.35
N GLU A 79 13.61 -26.08 69.13
CA GLU A 79 14.73 -26.16 68.19
C GLU A 79 15.90 -25.33 68.73
N ASP A 80 17.09 -25.91 68.66
CA ASP A 80 18.32 -25.30 69.18
C ASP A 80 18.59 -23.92 68.53
N PRO A 81 18.64 -22.82 69.30
CA PRO A 81 18.88 -21.49 68.76
C PRO A 81 20.25 -21.36 68.07
N VAL A 82 21.22 -22.21 68.41
CA VAL A 82 22.53 -22.26 67.73
C VAL A 82 22.36 -22.67 66.26
N LYS A 83 21.53 -23.67 65.95
CA LYS A 83 21.29 -24.11 64.56
C LYS A 83 20.55 -23.07 63.72
N ARG A 84 19.67 -22.25 64.32
CA ARG A 84 19.08 -21.09 63.63
C ARG A 84 20.11 -20.01 63.34
N ALA A 85 21.03 -19.73 64.27
CA ALA A 85 22.12 -18.80 64.05
C ALA A 85 23.08 -19.27 62.95
N GLU A 86 23.44 -20.56 62.94
CA GLU A 86 24.28 -21.17 61.89
C GLU A 86 23.62 -21.14 60.51
N ALA A 87 22.32 -21.49 60.42
CA ALA A 87 21.58 -21.42 59.15
C ALA A 87 21.42 -19.98 58.64
N ALA A 88 21.21 -19.01 59.54
CA ALA A 88 21.16 -17.59 59.19
C ALA A 88 22.53 -17.07 58.73
N ALA A 89 23.62 -17.46 59.40
CA ALA A 89 24.98 -17.10 59.02
C ALA A 89 25.39 -17.72 57.66
N ALA A 90 25.03 -18.99 57.41
CA ALA A 90 25.26 -19.65 56.14
C ALA A 90 24.50 -18.97 54.99
N LYS A 91 23.24 -18.56 55.23
CA LYS A 91 22.46 -17.78 54.27
C LYS A 91 23.09 -16.41 54.01
N ALA A 92 23.47 -15.66 55.06
CA ALA A 92 24.14 -14.37 54.92
C ALA A 92 25.49 -14.47 54.18
N ALA A 93 26.23 -15.56 54.36
CA ALA A 93 27.46 -15.83 53.61
C ALA A 93 27.18 -16.13 52.12
N ALA A 94 26.11 -16.88 51.81
CA ALA A 94 25.69 -17.13 50.42
C ALA A 94 25.19 -15.85 49.72
N ASP A 95 24.39 -15.04 50.41
CA ASP A 95 23.88 -13.75 49.92
C ASP A 95 25.05 -12.76 49.69
N LYS A 96 26.05 -12.75 50.59
CA LYS A 96 27.30 -11.97 50.42
C LYS A 96 28.11 -12.44 49.20
N ALA A 97 28.28 -13.75 49.00
CA ALA A 97 28.99 -14.29 47.84
C ALA A 97 28.25 -14.00 46.51
N ALA A 98 26.91 -14.01 46.53
CA ALA A 98 26.09 -13.58 45.40
C ALA A 98 26.25 -12.08 45.11
N ALA A 99 26.30 -11.24 46.14
CA ALA A 99 26.54 -9.79 46.00
C ALA A 99 27.95 -9.48 45.47
N GLU A 100 29.00 -10.16 45.94
CA GLU A 100 30.37 -10.01 45.43
C GLU A 100 30.48 -10.45 43.96
N LYS A 101 29.79 -11.53 43.57
CA LYS A 101 29.70 -11.97 42.17
C LYS A 101 28.91 -10.99 41.30
N ALA A 102 27.84 -10.40 41.82
CA ALA A 102 27.07 -9.36 41.12
C ALA A 102 27.89 -8.07 40.94
N LEU A 103 28.70 -7.69 41.92
CA LEU A 103 29.60 -6.53 41.86
C LEU A 103 30.69 -6.74 40.80
N ALA A 104 31.33 -7.92 40.76
CA ALA A 104 32.30 -8.25 39.72
C ALA A 104 31.68 -8.22 38.30
N ALA A 105 30.42 -8.66 38.17
CA ALA A 105 29.67 -8.56 36.91
C ALA A 105 29.29 -7.10 36.57
N ALA A 106 29.02 -6.25 37.57
CA ALA A 106 28.73 -4.83 37.37
C ALA A 106 29.96 -4.04 36.89
N VAL A 107 31.14 -4.27 37.47
CA VAL A 107 32.41 -3.65 37.04
C VAL A 107 32.80 -4.10 35.62
N ALA A 108 32.57 -5.38 35.28
CA ALA A 108 32.74 -5.86 33.91
C ALA A 108 31.75 -5.19 32.93
N ALA A 109 30.50 -4.96 33.36
CA ALA A 109 29.47 -4.28 32.57
C ALA A 109 29.75 -2.77 32.42
N GLU A 110 30.34 -2.10 33.42
CA GLU A 110 30.77 -0.71 33.35
C GLU A 110 31.81 -0.51 32.25
N LYS A 111 32.86 -1.36 32.22
CA LYS A 111 33.88 -1.31 31.18
C LYS A 111 33.30 -1.55 29.79
N ALA A 112 32.42 -2.55 29.65
CA ALA A 112 31.73 -2.82 28.40
C ALA A 112 30.78 -1.68 27.97
N ALA A 113 30.11 -1.02 28.92
CA ALA A 113 29.23 0.12 28.65
C ALA A 113 30.01 1.36 28.22
N ALA A 114 31.18 1.64 28.81
CA ALA A 114 32.07 2.72 28.37
C ALA A 114 32.59 2.47 26.94
N GLU A 115 32.98 1.22 26.62
CA GLU A 115 33.40 0.82 25.27
C GLU A 115 32.24 0.91 24.26
N GLN A 116 31.01 0.51 24.65
CA GLN A 116 29.81 0.66 23.81
C GLN A 116 29.38 2.12 23.63
N MET A 117 29.50 2.97 24.65
CA MET A 117 29.16 4.39 24.56
C MET A 117 30.15 5.14 23.66
N ALA A 118 31.44 4.80 23.74
CA ALA A 118 32.46 5.30 22.79
C ALA A 118 32.22 4.77 21.35
N ALA A 119 31.76 3.53 21.18
CA ALA A 119 31.37 2.99 19.88
C ALA A 119 30.10 3.65 19.32
N ALA A 120 29.11 3.94 20.17
CA ALA A 120 27.86 4.60 19.79
C ALA A 120 28.08 6.08 19.41
N GLN A 121 28.92 6.82 20.16
CA GLN A 121 29.31 8.18 19.79
C GLN A 121 30.09 8.23 18.47
N GLU A 122 30.99 7.27 18.21
CA GLU A 122 31.72 7.21 16.94
C GLU A 122 30.81 6.78 15.76
N SER A 123 29.90 5.83 16.01
CA SER A 123 28.84 5.46 15.06
C SER A 123 27.90 6.64 14.77
N ALA A 124 27.62 7.50 15.76
CA ALA A 124 26.83 8.71 15.58
C ALA A 124 27.58 9.76 14.75
N LYS A 125 28.90 9.88 14.86
CA LYS A 125 29.72 10.71 13.96
C LYS A 125 29.72 10.18 12.52
N ILE A 126 29.87 8.86 12.34
CA ILE A 126 29.81 8.22 11.01
C ILE A 126 28.41 8.37 10.40
N SER A 127 27.36 8.25 11.21
CA SER A 127 25.98 8.56 10.84
C SER A 127 25.83 10.03 10.45
N ALA A 128 26.39 10.97 11.22
CA ALA A 128 26.37 12.39 10.92
C ALA A 128 27.11 12.74 9.62
N VAL A 129 28.22 12.07 9.29
CA VAL A 129 28.93 12.24 8.01
C VAL A 129 28.10 11.68 6.85
N LYS A 130 27.49 10.49 7.00
CA LYS A 130 26.53 9.97 6.00
C LYS A 130 25.30 10.85 5.85
N ALA A 131 24.80 11.44 6.95
CA ALA A 131 23.67 12.34 6.96
C ALA A 131 24.03 13.72 6.41
N ALA A 132 25.27 14.19 6.55
CA ALA A 132 25.77 15.39 5.89
C ALA A 132 25.85 15.17 4.38
N ALA A 133 26.53 14.11 3.92
CA ALA A 133 26.60 13.75 2.50
C ALA A 133 25.20 13.49 1.90
N LEU A 134 24.26 12.93 2.67
CA LEU A 134 22.87 12.73 2.25
C LEU A 134 22.09 14.05 2.22
N LYS A 135 22.16 14.88 3.26
CA LYS A 135 21.55 16.22 3.31
C LYS A 135 22.07 17.09 2.16
N GLU A 136 23.32 16.90 1.80
CA GLU A 136 23.98 17.58 0.71
C GLU A 136 23.61 17.03 -0.67
N ALA A 137 23.47 15.70 -0.84
CA ALA A 137 22.86 15.11 -2.03
C ALA A 137 21.41 15.57 -2.20
N THR A 138 20.61 15.59 -1.12
CA THR A 138 19.24 16.12 -1.10
C THR A 138 19.21 17.61 -1.41
N ALA A 139 20.18 18.40 -0.94
CA ALA A 139 20.30 19.83 -1.31
C ALA A 139 20.74 20.03 -2.77
N ARG A 140 21.64 19.17 -3.29
CA ARG A 140 22.01 19.14 -4.73
C ARG A 140 20.76 18.83 -5.58
N VAL A 141 19.93 17.86 -5.17
CA VAL A 141 18.63 17.52 -5.78
C VAL A 141 17.61 18.67 -5.64
N ALA A 142 17.47 19.28 -4.47
CA ALA A 142 16.56 20.41 -4.25
C ALA A 142 16.93 21.64 -5.10
N ALA A 143 18.22 21.93 -5.28
CA ALA A 143 18.68 22.97 -6.21
C ALA A 143 18.48 22.57 -7.69
N ARG A 144 18.69 21.29 -8.03
CA ARG A 144 18.37 20.71 -9.36
C ARG A 144 16.86 20.89 -9.68
N ARG A 145 16.01 20.75 -8.65
CA ARG A 145 14.54 20.86 -8.63
C ARG A 145 14.04 22.30 -8.74
N THR A 146 14.44 23.24 -7.88
CA THR A 146 13.94 24.63 -7.92
C THR A 146 14.28 25.36 -9.23
N ALA A 147 15.37 24.99 -9.89
CA ALA A 147 15.68 25.46 -11.25
C ALA A 147 14.71 24.87 -12.29
N LEU A 148 14.44 23.56 -12.21
CA LEU A 148 13.51 22.86 -13.11
C LEU A 148 12.07 23.35 -12.91
N GLU A 149 11.62 23.54 -11.67
CA GLU A 149 10.31 24.08 -11.31
C GLU A 149 10.10 25.50 -11.87
N ARG A 150 11.13 26.34 -11.85
CA ARG A 150 11.09 27.65 -12.54
C ARG A 150 10.98 27.49 -14.06
N ALA A 151 11.78 26.62 -14.66
CA ALA A 151 11.72 26.37 -16.10
C ALA A 151 10.36 25.77 -16.53
N ILE A 152 9.73 24.95 -15.68
CA ILE A 152 8.39 24.38 -15.90
C ILE A 152 7.28 25.42 -15.70
N ALA A 153 7.42 26.32 -14.72
CA ALA A 153 6.51 27.46 -14.57
C ALA A 153 6.60 28.42 -15.77
N ASP A 154 7.80 28.64 -16.31
CA ASP A 154 8.02 29.42 -17.54
C ASP A 154 7.36 28.76 -18.77
N VAL A 155 7.18 27.43 -18.79
CA VAL A 155 6.44 26.68 -19.84
C VAL A 155 4.94 26.79 -19.68
N ALA A 156 4.43 26.52 -18.48
CA ALA A 156 3.00 26.60 -18.20
C ALA A 156 2.43 28.01 -18.43
N ALA A 157 3.29 29.04 -18.39
CA ALA A 157 2.97 30.41 -18.74
C ALA A 157 3.05 30.75 -20.25
N ASN A 158 3.64 29.88 -21.08
CA ASN A 158 3.94 30.15 -22.50
C ASN A 158 3.48 29.05 -23.50
N ASP A 159 2.68 28.05 -23.10
CA ASP A 159 2.31 26.89 -23.94
C ASP A 159 1.61 27.23 -25.28
N ALA A 160 1.17 28.47 -25.48
CA ALA A 160 0.68 28.97 -26.78
C ALA A 160 1.79 29.34 -27.79
N ALA A 161 3.06 29.43 -27.38
CA ALA A 161 4.16 29.94 -28.19
C ALA A 161 5.40 29.02 -28.19
N ARG A 162 5.74 28.50 -29.38
CA ARG A 162 7.00 27.82 -29.75
C ARG A 162 7.22 26.40 -29.18
N LYS A 163 6.83 25.40 -29.99
CA LYS A 163 7.21 23.96 -29.89
C LYS A 163 8.72 23.71 -30.07
N GLY A 164 9.59 24.32 -29.25
CA GLY A 164 11.04 24.10 -29.33
C GLY A 164 11.92 24.78 -28.26
N GLU A 165 11.53 25.92 -27.68
CA GLU A 165 12.46 26.68 -26.81
C GLU A 165 12.73 26.04 -25.44
N PHE A 166 11.74 25.36 -24.87
CA PHE A 166 11.88 24.78 -23.53
C PHE A 166 12.97 23.71 -23.43
N THR A 167 13.04 22.82 -24.43
CA THR A 167 13.89 21.64 -24.34
C THR A 167 15.37 21.95 -24.44
N ASP A 168 15.71 23.07 -25.08
CA ASP A 168 17.08 23.42 -25.41
C ASP A 168 17.71 24.20 -24.25
N ARG A 169 16.92 25.02 -23.56
CA ARG A 169 17.26 25.60 -22.24
C ARG A 169 17.55 24.50 -21.20
N ALA A 170 16.74 23.44 -21.14
CA ALA A 170 16.94 22.35 -20.18
C ALA A 170 18.27 21.60 -20.38
N VAL A 171 18.72 21.41 -21.63
CA VAL A 171 20.03 20.81 -21.93
C VAL A 171 21.17 21.78 -21.54
N ARG A 172 21.05 23.08 -21.87
CA ARG A 172 22.02 24.12 -21.45
C ARG A 172 22.18 24.15 -19.92
N GLU A 173 21.06 24.08 -19.18
CA GLU A 173 21.05 24.01 -17.72
C GLU A 173 21.55 22.67 -17.16
N LYS A 174 21.37 21.51 -17.83
CA LYS A 174 22.01 20.24 -17.42
C LYS A 174 23.54 20.38 -17.50
N VAL A 175 24.08 20.84 -18.63
CA VAL A 175 25.53 20.98 -18.86
C VAL A 175 26.17 21.89 -17.82
N ALA A 176 25.63 23.09 -17.59
CA ALA A 176 26.17 24.03 -16.60
C ALA A 176 26.14 23.48 -15.15
N ARG A 177 25.13 22.67 -14.80
CA ARG A 177 25.05 22.01 -13.48
C ARG A 177 26.01 20.83 -13.37
N ASP A 178 26.24 20.09 -14.44
CA ASP A 178 27.18 18.97 -14.45
C ASP A 178 28.64 19.45 -14.37
N GLU A 179 28.95 20.61 -14.96
CA GLU A 179 30.23 21.32 -14.71
C GLU A 179 30.41 21.69 -13.23
N GLY A 180 29.42 22.34 -12.61
CA GLY A 180 29.46 22.66 -11.19
C GLY A 180 29.51 21.42 -10.28
N ALA A 181 28.84 20.33 -10.66
CA ALA A 181 28.87 19.06 -9.94
C ALA A 181 30.24 18.36 -10.04
N ILE A 182 30.93 18.47 -11.17
CA ILE A 182 32.29 17.96 -11.37
C ILE A 182 33.30 18.73 -10.51
N GLU A 183 33.25 20.08 -10.48
CA GLU A 183 34.13 20.86 -9.60
C GLU A 183 33.88 20.54 -8.13
N LYS A 184 32.61 20.33 -7.75
CA LYS A 184 32.28 19.93 -6.38
C LYS A 184 32.74 18.51 -6.05
N ALA A 185 32.56 17.54 -6.95
CA ALA A 185 33.01 16.17 -6.75
C ALA A 185 34.55 16.06 -6.72
N LYS A 186 35.29 16.96 -7.39
CA LYS A 186 36.75 17.10 -7.22
C LYS A 186 37.12 17.56 -5.81
N ALA A 187 36.39 18.54 -5.25
CA ALA A 187 36.59 18.98 -3.87
C ALA A 187 36.23 17.87 -2.85
N ASP A 188 35.08 17.22 -3.01
CA ASP A 188 34.65 16.07 -2.19
C ASP A 188 35.69 14.93 -2.22
N LEU A 189 36.30 14.68 -3.39
CA LEU A 189 37.37 13.68 -3.55
C LEU A 189 38.66 14.08 -2.83
N ALA A 190 39.03 15.36 -2.86
CA ALA A 190 40.20 15.87 -2.15
C ALA A 190 40.02 15.76 -0.61
N ASP A 191 38.84 16.09 -0.10
CA ASP A 191 38.51 15.92 1.32
C ASP A 191 38.48 14.43 1.73
N ALA A 192 37.91 13.55 0.90
CA ALA A 192 37.93 12.11 1.13
C ALA A 192 39.35 11.52 1.09
N GLN A 193 40.23 12.02 0.23
CA GLN A 193 41.65 11.66 0.19
C GLN A 193 42.39 12.13 1.45
N LYS A 194 42.08 13.32 1.96
CA LYS A 194 42.63 13.82 3.22
C LYS A 194 42.21 12.95 4.42
N VAL A 195 40.92 12.62 4.53
CA VAL A 195 40.41 11.72 5.57
C VAL A 195 41.03 10.31 5.47
N LEU A 196 41.28 9.82 4.24
CA LEU A 196 42.00 8.57 4.03
C LEU A 196 43.45 8.65 4.55
N GLU A 197 44.16 9.77 4.35
CA GLU A 197 45.52 9.97 4.86
C GLU A 197 45.57 10.06 6.39
N ASP A 198 44.60 10.74 7.00
CA ASP A 198 44.42 10.77 8.46
C ASP A 198 44.17 9.34 9.02
N LYS A 199 43.34 8.54 8.33
CA LYS A 199 43.05 7.15 8.73
C LYS A 199 44.21 6.17 8.48
N LYS A 200 45.05 6.38 7.44
CA LYS A 200 46.34 5.67 7.30
C LYS A 200 47.24 5.98 8.49
N SER A 201 47.44 7.26 8.79
CA SER A 201 48.30 7.74 9.89
C SER A 201 47.85 7.19 11.25
N ALA A 202 46.54 7.13 11.49
CA ALA A 202 45.96 6.50 12.67
C ALA A 202 46.18 4.97 12.70
N THR A 203 46.13 4.31 11.55
CA THR A 203 46.37 2.85 11.44
C THR A 203 47.84 2.50 11.65
N GLU A 204 48.77 3.30 11.11
CA GLU A 204 50.20 3.17 11.37
C GLU A 204 50.53 3.42 12.85
N SER A 205 49.89 4.41 13.47
CA SER A 205 49.99 4.67 14.92
C SER A 205 49.44 3.50 15.74
N ALA A 206 48.31 2.91 15.36
CA ALA A 206 47.72 1.75 16.04
C ALA A 206 48.57 0.48 15.88
N ARG A 207 49.20 0.27 14.70
CA ARG A 207 50.20 -0.78 14.48
C ARG A 207 51.44 -0.58 15.34
N GLY A 208 51.97 0.64 15.40
CA GLY A 208 53.10 0.99 16.26
C GLY A 208 52.80 0.76 17.75
N ALA A 209 51.62 1.17 18.22
CA ALA A 209 51.17 0.92 19.60
C ALA A 209 50.97 -0.58 19.89
N THR A 210 50.44 -1.34 18.94
CA THR A 210 50.28 -2.80 19.07
C THR A 210 51.62 -3.51 19.11
N GLN A 211 52.56 -3.12 18.25
CA GLN A 211 53.93 -3.63 18.26
C GLN A 211 54.64 -3.30 19.59
N ALA A 212 54.55 -2.06 20.07
CA ALA A 212 55.10 -1.64 21.36
C ALA A 212 54.48 -2.41 22.55
N ALA A 213 53.17 -2.67 22.53
CA ALA A 213 52.50 -3.50 23.54
C ALA A 213 52.97 -4.96 23.50
N LEU A 214 53.15 -5.53 22.30
CA LEU A 214 53.74 -6.85 22.11
C LEU A 214 55.19 -6.92 22.62
N ASP A 215 56.01 -5.91 22.34
CA ASP A 215 57.40 -5.87 22.77
C ASP A 215 57.54 -5.65 24.27
N ALA A 216 56.73 -4.76 24.87
CA ALA A 216 56.66 -4.58 26.32
C ALA A 216 56.15 -5.85 27.05
N SER A 217 55.29 -6.65 26.41
CA SER A 217 54.82 -7.91 26.99
C SER A 217 55.94 -8.93 27.18
N LYS A 218 57.02 -8.87 26.39
CA LYS A 218 58.18 -9.76 26.48
C LYS A 218 59.05 -9.52 27.72
N THR A 219 58.93 -8.36 28.37
CA THR A 219 59.79 -7.94 29.49
C THR A 219 59.05 -7.74 30.83
N ALA A 220 57.72 -7.85 30.85
CA ALA A 220 56.91 -7.63 32.06
C ALA A 220 56.81 -8.89 32.97
N PRO A 221 56.61 -8.73 34.30
CA PRO A 221 56.59 -9.87 35.23
C PRO A 221 55.23 -10.59 35.42
N ASP A 222 54.09 -10.05 34.97
CA ASP A 222 52.74 -10.63 35.18
C ASP A 222 52.03 -10.97 33.85
N ASP A 223 51.71 -12.25 33.64
CA ASP A 223 51.07 -12.75 32.40
C ASP A 223 49.62 -12.27 32.21
N THR A 224 48.91 -11.98 33.29
CA THR A 224 47.49 -11.56 33.25
C THR A 224 47.30 -10.13 32.79
N ALA A 225 48.34 -9.30 32.90
CA ALA A 225 48.40 -7.94 32.38
C ALA A 225 48.88 -7.91 30.91
N LYS A 226 49.86 -8.75 30.56
CA LYS A 226 50.39 -8.90 29.18
C LYS A 226 49.28 -9.16 28.16
N GLY A 227 48.46 -10.19 28.42
CA GLY A 227 47.39 -10.59 27.49
C GLY A 227 46.39 -9.47 27.24
N ARG A 228 45.89 -8.83 28.30
CA ARG A 228 44.88 -7.76 28.21
C ARG A 228 45.39 -6.50 27.51
N ALA A 229 46.64 -6.10 27.72
CA ALA A 229 47.22 -4.95 27.03
C ALA A 229 47.40 -5.21 25.53
N ALA A 230 47.94 -6.37 25.16
CA ALA A 230 48.13 -6.76 23.76
C ALA A 230 46.80 -6.96 23.02
N GLU A 231 45.80 -7.57 23.66
CA GLU A 231 44.46 -7.79 23.10
C GLU A 231 43.68 -6.47 22.89
N THR A 232 43.80 -5.53 23.84
CA THR A 232 43.22 -4.18 23.70
C THR A 232 43.86 -3.43 22.53
N ALA A 233 45.19 -3.46 22.41
CA ALA A 233 45.90 -2.80 21.30
C ALA A 233 45.54 -3.43 19.94
N ARG A 234 45.51 -4.76 19.86
CA ARG A 234 45.14 -5.50 18.64
C ARG A 234 43.70 -5.21 18.21
N THR A 235 42.77 -5.12 19.16
CA THR A 235 41.37 -4.71 18.87
C THR A 235 41.30 -3.27 18.34
N ALA A 236 42.15 -2.37 18.83
CA ALA A 236 42.26 -1.01 18.30
C ALA A 236 42.89 -0.97 16.90
N GLN A 237 43.89 -1.81 16.61
CA GLN A 237 44.44 -1.99 15.26
C GLN A 237 43.39 -2.51 14.28
N ASP A 238 42.68 -3.61 14.61
CA ASP A 238 41.65 -4.19 13.75
C ASP A 238 40.51 -3.20 13.46
N ARG A 239 40.25 -2.24 14.37
CA ARG A 239 39.30 -1.14 14.19
C ARG A 239 39.86 -0.08 13.25
N ALA A 240 41.11 0.35 13.42
CA ALA A 240 41.76 1.33 12.55
C ALA A 240 41.87 0.81 11.10
N GLU A 241 42.25 -0.45 10.90
CA GLU A 241 42.32 -1.08 9.58
C GLU A 241 40.95 -1.16 8.89
N ARG A 242 39.87 -1.43 9.65
CA ARG A 242 38.48 -1.37 9.14
C ARG A 242 38.06 0.05 8.76
N ASP A 243 38.38 1.05 9.58
CA ASP A 243 38.12 2.46 9.26
C ASP A 243 38.87 2.92 8.00
N GLN A 244 40.13 2.51 7.83
CA GLN A 244 40.91 2.77 6.63
C GLN A 244 40.28 2.11 5.39
N ALA A 245 39.86 0.85 5.48
CA ALA A 245 39.20 0.14 4.37
C ALA A 245 37.88 0.82 3.96
N ASN A 246 37.11 1.32 4.93
CA ASN A 246 35.90 2.12 4.67
C ASN A 246 36.23 3.45 3.97
N ALA A 247 37.29 4.16 4.39
CA ALA A 247 37.74 5.40 3.74
C ALA A 247 38.21 5.18 2.29
N VAL A 248 38.95 4.09 2.01
CA VAL A 248 39.33 3.69 0.64
C VAL A 248 38.10 3.44 -0.23
N THR A 249 37.08 2.77 0.32
CA THR A 249 35.84 2.47 -0.39
C THR A 249 35.06 3.74 -0.73
N ALA A 250 34.97 4.69 0.21
CA ALA A 250 34.34 5.99 -0.01
C ALA A 250 35.06 6.81 -1.09
N ALA A 251 36.39 6.93 -1.03
CA ALA A 251 37.17 7.67 -2.03
C ALA A 251 37.05 7.07 -3.44
N ARG A 252 37.08 5.74 -3.57
CA ARG A 252 36.82 5.05 -4.85
C ARG A 252 35.42 5.30 -5.39
N SER A 253 34.41 5.32 -4.52
CA SER A 253 33.03 5.62 -4.92
C SER A 253 32.92 7.02 -5.55
N ILE A 254 33.61 8.01 -4.99
CA ILE A 254 33.58 9.39 -5.51
C ILE A 254 34.32 9.49 -6.85
N ASP A 255 35.49 8.87 -7.00
CA ASP A 255 36.25 8.81 -8.26
C ASP A 255 35.46 8.15 -9.41
N VAL A 256 34.76 7.05 -9.14
CA VAL A 256 33.89 6.40 -10.14
C VAL A 256 32.74 7.33 -10.56
N SER A 257 32.06 7.99 -9.61
CA SER A 257 31.00 8.96 -9.93
C SER A 257 31.53 10.18 -10.71
N LEU A 258 32.72 10.68 -10.38
CA LEU A 258 33.36 11.80 -11.07
C LEU A 258 33.65 11.47 -12.56
N ARG A 259 34.11 10.24 -12.85
CA ARG A 259 34.34 9.78 -14.23
C ARG A 259 33.05 9.63 -15.02
N ALA A 260 31.99 9.12 -14.39
CA ALA A 260 30.66 9.03 -15.01
C ALA A 260 30.13 10.44 -15.38
N LEU A 261 30.12 11.38 -14.43
CA LEU A 261 29.72 12.77 -14.66
C LEU A 261 30.54 13.45 -15.77
N THR A 262 31.85 13.22 -15.81
CA THR A 262 32.74 13.77 -16.84
C THR A 262 32.37 13.24 -18.25
N THR A 263 31.97 11.97 -18.33
CA THR A 263 31.54 11.33 -19.59
C THR A 263 30.17 11.88 -20.05
N GLU A 264 29.22 12.02 -19.12
CA GLU A 264 27.93 12.67 -19.41
C GLU A 264 28.06 14.12 -19.84
N LEU A 265 28.98 14.88 -19.23
CA LEU A 265 29.21 16.28 -19.58
C LEU A 265 29.72 16.41 -21.02
N ALA A 266 30.61 15.52 -21.47
CA ALA A 266 31.09 15.49 -22.85
C ALA A 266 29.92 15.27 -23.83
N ALA A 267 29.11 14.22 -23.60
CA ALA A 267 27.93 13.95 -24.41
C ALA A 267 26.92 15.11 -24.41
N GLY A 268 26.69 15.76 -23.26
CA GLY A 268 25.83 16.93 -23.17
C GLY A 268 26.34 18.14 -23.97
N LYS A 269 27.66 18.35 -24.02
CA LYS A 269 28.28 19.40 -24.85
C LYS A 269 28.18 19.11 -26.34
N ASP A 270 28.32 17.84 -26.74
CA ASP A 270 28.12 17.43 -28.13
C ASP A 270 26.66 17.65 -28.59
N VAL A 271 25.69 17.38 -27.70
CA VAL A 271 24.26 17.63 -27.95
C VAL A 271 23.94 19.13 -27.99
N LEU A 272 24.58 19.96 -27.17
CA LEU A 272 24.46 21.43 -27.30
C LEU A 272 24.98 21.93 -28.65
N ALA A 273 26.13 21.44 -29.11
CA ALA A 273 26.66 21.76 -30.43
C ALA A 273 25.76 21.27 -31.58
N LEU A 274 24.91 20.26 -31.37
CA LEU A 274 23.86 19.85 -32.31
C LEU A 274 22.65 20.79 -32.27
N ILE A 275 22.20 21.19 -31.07
CA ILE A 275 21.13 22.18 -30.87
C ILE A 275 21.49 23.52 -31.54
N ASP A 276 22.66 24.09 -31.23
CA ASP A 276 23.12 25.37 -31.79
C ASP A 276 23.18 25.31 -33.34
N LYS A 277 23.52 24.16 -33.94
CA LYS A 277 23.49 23.95 -35.41
C LYS A 277 22.06 23.92 -35.98
N VAL A 278 21.12 23.28 -35.29
CA VAL A 278 19.71 23.22 -35.70
C VAL A 278 19.05 24.61 -35.57
N GLU A 279 19.37 25.37 -34.51
CA GLU A 279 18.92 26.76 -34.35
C GLU A 279 19.53 27.68 -35.41
N ALA A 280 20.83 27.57 -35.69
CA ALA A 280 21.49 28.35 -36.74
C ALA A 280 20.89 28.08 -38.13
N ALA A 281 20.57 26.82 -38.47
CA ALA A 281 19.93 26.47 -39.73
C ALA A 281 18.50 27.04 -39.86
N LYS A 282 17.74 27.11 -38.75
CA LYS A 282 16.42 27.77 -38.72
C LYS A 282 16.52 29.29 -38.92
N ASN A 283 17.61 29.90 -38.45
CA ASN A 283 17.83 31.35 -38.47
C ASN A 283 18.60 31.86 -39.70
N GLY A 284 18.56 31.14 -40.82
CA GLY A 284 19.17 31.56 -42.09
C GLY A 284 20.67 31.24 -42.25
N GLY A 285 21.24 30.42 -41.35
CA GLY A 285 22.54 29.80 -41.53
C GLY A 285 22.54 28.71 -42.62
N PRO A 286 23.68 28.04 -42.87
CA PRO A 286 23.75 26.95 -43.84
C PRO A 286 22.77 25.83 -43.49
N ALA A 287 21.89 25.49 -44.44
CA ALA A 287 20.83 24.51 -44.23
C ALA A 287 21.42 23.11 -43.96
N LEU A 288 20.97 22.48 -42.88
CA LEU A 288 21.11 21.04 -42.70
C LEU A 288 20.23 20.32 -43.73
N ASP A 289 20.72 19.25 -44.34
CA ASP A 289 19.87 18.37 -45.13
C ASP A 289 18.81 17.70 -44.25
N ALA A 290 17.71 17.24 -44.87
CA ALA A 290 16.58 16.70 -44.13
C ALA A 290 16.93 15.45 -43.28
N ASP A 291 17.92 14.66 -43.69
CA ASP A 291 18.36 13.48 -42.93
C ASP A 291 19.36 13.82 -41.83
N ALA A 292 20.20 14.84 -42.02
CA ALA A 292 21.02 15.41 -40.96
C ALA A 292 20.15 16.07 -39.88
N ALA A 293 19.12 16.83 -40.27
CA ALA A 293 18.16 17.43 -39.33
C ALA A 293 17.35 16.36 -38.58
N ARG A 294 16.86 15.32 -39.28
CA ARG A 294 16.19 14.17 -38.63
C ARG A 294 17.10 13.46 -37.63
N ARG A 295 18.33 13.11 -38.01
CA ARG A 295 19.30 12.43 -37.14
C ARG A 295 19.73 13.30 -35.95
N ALA A 296 19.88 14.62 -36.15
CA ALA A 296 20.16 15.56 -35.07
C ALA A 296 19.02 15.57 -34.05
N ASN A 297 17.77 15.76 -34.49
CA ASN A 297 16.60 15.74 -33.60
C ASN A 297 16.46 14.38 -32.88
N GLN A 298 16.60 13.25 -33.58
CA GLN A 298 16.60 11.92 -32.97
C GLN A 298 17.69 11.74 -31.89
N THR A 299 18.89 12.28 -32.11
CA THR A 299 20.01 12.22 -31.15
C THR A 299 19.73 13.10 -29.93
N ILE A 300 19.20 14.31 -30.17
CA ILE A 300 18.79 15.27 -29.15
C ILE A 300 17.67 14.67 -28.27
N ASP A 301 16.66 14.06 -28.88
CA ASP A 301 15.53 13.48 -28.16
C ASP A 301 15.92 12.20 -27.42
N ALA A 302 16.76 11.33 -28.02
CA ALA A 302 17.32 10.17 -27.31
C ALA A 302 18.13 10.59 -26.07
N PHE A 303 18.92 11.68 -26.16
CA PHE A 303 19.65 12.23 -25.01
C PHE A 303 18.71 12.79 -23.94
N LYS A 304 17.65 13.51 -24.33
CA LYS A 304 16.60 13.98 -23.40
C LYS A 304 15.94 12.81 -22.68
N THR A 305 15.48 11.79 -23.40
CA THR A 305 14.87 10.58 -22.83
C THR A 305 15.82 9.84 -21.89
N ALA A 306 17.10 9.68 -22.25
CA ALA A 306 18.10 9.05 -21.39
C ALA A 306 18.33 9.84 -20.08
N ALA A 307 18.51 11.17 -20.17
CA ALA A 307 18.71 12.03 -19.00
C ALA A 307 17.47 12.07 -18.07
N LEU A 308 16.27 12.01 -18.65
CA LEU A 308 15.01 11.96 -17.91
C LEU A 308 14.79 10.59 -17.25
N THR A 309 15.14 9.49 -17.92
CA THR A 309 15.11 8.13 -17.35
C THR A 309 16.05 8.02 -16.16
N GLN A 310 17.29 8.52 -16.29
CA GLN A 310 18.26 8.56 -15.20
C GLN A 310 17.77 9.39 -14.00
N ALA A 311 17.04 10.49 -14.24
CA ALA A 311 16.45 11.29 -13.17
C ALA A 311 15.35 10.53 -12.40
N ILE A 312 14.50 9.77 -13.11
CA ILE A 312 13.50 8.88 -12.49
C ILE A 312 14.20 7.83 -11.63
N ASP A 313 15.23 7.15 -12.15
CA ASP A 313 15.97 6.10 -11.43
C ASP A 313 16.63 6.64 -10.16
N LEU A 314 17.13 7.87 -10.17
CA LEU A 314 17.73 8.53 -9.01
C LEU A 314 16.69 8.88 -7.92
N GLU A 315 15.54 9.46 -8.27
CA GLU A 315 14.47 9.71 -7.28
C GLU A 315 13.88 8.40 -6.75
N ARG A 316 13.74 7.39 -7.61
CA ARG A 316 13.33 6.04 -7.21
C ARG A 316 14.30 5.43 -6.19
N ALA A 317 15.60 5.44 -6.48
CA ALA A 317 16.61 4.93 -5.55
C ALA A 317 16.66 5.72 -4.23
N ALA A 318 16.43 7.04 -4.28
CA ALA A 318 16.32 7.88 -3.08
C ALA A 318 15.08 7.51 -2.24
N HIS A 319 13.94 7.24 -2.88
CA HIS A 319 12.72 6.78 -2.22
C HIS A 319 12.87 5.38 -1.62
N GLU A 320 13.34 4.39 -2.40
CA GLU A 320 13.59 3.02 -1.95
C GLU A 320 14.54 2.99 -0.74
N LYS A 321 15.59 3.84 -0.75
CA LYS A 321 16.48 4.01 0.40
C LYS A 321 15.75 4.60 1.62
N ALA A 322 14.93 5.63 1.46
CA ALA A 322 14.18 6.22 2.58
C ALA A 322 13.19 5.23 3.21
N VAL A 323 12.57 4.36 2.39
CA VAL A 323 11.75 3.24 2.86
C VAL A 323 12.59 2.21 3.62
N ALA A 324 13.77 1.84 3.10
CA ALA A 324 14.68 0.92 3.78
C ALA A 324 15.19 1.47 5.14
N ASP A 325 15.55 2.76 5.20
CA ASP A 325 15.91 3.47 6.44
C ASP A 325 14.77 3.35 7.48
N ARG A 326 13.51 3.54 7.06
CA ARG A 326 12.33 3.38 7.91
C ARG A 326 12.17 1.94 8.41
N THR A 327 12.20 0.95 7.52
CA THR A 327 12.04 -0.46 7.90
C THR A 327 13.12 -0.91 8.88
N ALA A 328 14.37 -0.42 8.72
CA ALA A 328 15.44 -0.66 9.67
C ALA A 328 15.14 -0.03 11.05
N ALA A 329 14.67 1.21 11.10
CA ALA A 329 14.33 1.89 12.35
C ALA A 329 13.10 1.28 13.05
N GLU A 330 12.06 0.90 12.31
CA GLU A 330 10.87 0.19 12.84
C GLU A 330 11.25 -1.18 13.43
N ARG A 331 12.22 -1.88 12.82
CA ARG A 331 12.76 -3.15 13.34
C ARG A 331 13.63 -2.96 14.58
N LEU A 332 14.32 -1.82 14.71
CA LEU A 332 15.19 -1.51 15.85
C LEU A 332 14.42 -1.00 17.07
N LEU A 333 13.35 -0.23 16.89
CA LEU A 333 12.63 0.42 18.00
C LEU A 333 12.18 -0.56 19.11
N PRO A 334 11.57 -1.74 18.82
CA PRO A 334 11.23 -2.73 19.86
C PRO A 334 12.46 -3.29 20.59
N GLN A 335 13.60 -3.41 19.91
CA GLN A 335 14.85 -3.91 20.49
C GLN A 335 15.45 -2.86 21.45
N ARG A 336 15.42 -1.58 21.09
CA ARG A 336 15.85 -0.48 21.96
C ARG A 336 14.95 -0.35 23.19
N ALA A 337 13.63 -0.44 23.03
CA ALA A 337 12.69 -0.44 24.16
C ALA A 337 12.95 -1.62 25.12
N ALA A 338 13.22 -2.82 24.60
CA ALA A 338 13.59 -3.97 25.43
C ALA A 338 14.94 -3.78 26.15
N ALA A 339 15.90 -3.08 25.54
CA ALA A 339 17.17 -2.74 26.18
C ALA A 339 16.99 -1.75 27.35
N VAL A 340 16.09 -0.76 27.22
CA VAL A 340 15.73 0.16 28.32
C VAL A 340 15.13 -0.58 29.50
N GLU A 341 14.18 -1.49 29.27
CA GLU A 341 13.61 -2.29 30.37
C GLU A 341 14.63 -3.24 31.01
N THR A 342 15.55 -3.80 30.21
CA THR A 342 16.67 -4.61 30.72
C THR A 342 17.61 -3.78 31.60
N ALA A 343 17.93 -2.55 31.20
CA ALA A 343 18.76 -1.63 31.98
C ALA A 343 18.05 -1.20 33.28
N ARG A 344 16.75 -0.94 33.24
CA ARG A 344 15.92 -0.63 34.43
C ARG A 344 15.92 -1.79 35.43
N GLY A 345 15.82 -3.03 34.96
CA GLY A 345 15.94 -4.23 35.81
C GLY A 345 17.30 -4.29 36.52
N LYS A 346 18.40 -4.01 35.80
CA LYS A 346 19.74 -3.94 36.40
C LYS A 346 19.87 -2.82 37.43
N LEU A 347 19.31 -1.63 37.16
CA LEU A 347 19.28 -0.52 38.10
C LEU A 347 18.49 -0.85 39.37
N GLY A 348 17.35 -1.54 39.25
CA GLY A 348 16.59 -2.04 40.39
C GLY A 348 17.41 -3.00 41.26
N ALA A 349 18.10 -3.96 40.63
CA ALA A 349 19.00 -4.88 41.34
C ALA A 349 20.19 -4.18 42.02
N ALA A 350 20.81 -3.20 41.36
CA ALA A 350 21.89 -2.41 41.93
C ALA A 350 21.44 -1.59 43.14
N LYS A 351 20.26 -0.96 43.08
CA LYS A 351 19.68 -0.21 44.21
C LYS A 351 19.36 -1.11 45.40
N ALA A 352 18.73 -2.27 45.16
CA ALA A 352 18.46 -3.24 46.22
C ALA A 352 19.75 -3.75 46.88
N ALA A 353 20.81 -3.99 46.10
CA ALA A 353 22.12 -4.37 46.64
C ALA A 353 22.76 -3.25 47.48
N ALA A 354 22.65 -1.99 47.06
CA ALA A 354 23.13 -0.83 47.82
C ALA A 354 22.35 -0.62 49.13
N GLU A 355 21.03 -0.78 49.12
CA GLU A 355 20.18 -0.72 50.32
C GLU A 355 20.56 -1.79 51.35
N ILE A 356 20.83 -3.03 50.91
CA ILE A 356 21.29 -4.13 51.79
C ILE A 356 22.67 -3.82 52.41
N LEU A 357 23.55 -3.13 51.69
CA LEU A 357 24.90 -2.76 52.18
C LEU A 357 24.91 -1.48 53.04
N ALA A 358 23.79 -0.77 53.17
CA ALA A 358 23.75 0.56 53.77
C ALA A 358 24.02 0.58 55.29
N ALA A 359 23.89 -0.54 56.02
CA ALA A 359 24.03 -0.57 57.49
C ALA A 359 25.43 -0.97 58.01
N ASP A 360 25.94 -2.14 57.63
CA ASP A 360 27.11 -2.79 58.28
C ASP A 360 28.32 -3.06 57.35
N ALA A 361 28.29 -2.61 56.09
CA ALA A 361 29.37 -2.87 55.14
C ALA A 361 30.58 -1.92 55.31
N PRO A 362 31.82 -2.41 55.14
CA PRO A 362 33.01 -1.55 55.11
C PRO A 362 32.96 -0.56 53.93
N ALA A 363 33.68 0.56 54.07
CA ALA A 363 33.52 1.76 53.24
C ALA A 363 33.83 1.53 51.74
N ASP A 364 34.77 0.64 51.45
CA ASP A 364 35.10 0.15 50.11
C ASP A 364 33.89 -0.48 49.40
N LYS A 365 33.11 -1.29 50.14
CA LYS A 365 31.93 -1.97 49.60
C LYS A 365 30.72 -1.06 49.43
N ARG A 366 30.55 -0.06 50.29
CA ARG A 366 29.54 1.00 50.08
C ARG A 366 29.86 1.81 48.82
N SER A 367 31.10 2.28 48.69
CA SER A 367 31.53 3.05 47.51
C SER A 367 31.36 2.26 46.21
N ALA A 368 31.69 0.97 46.21
CA ALA A 368 31.50 0.10 45.03
C ALA A 368 30.01 -0.13 44.70
N ALA A 369 29.11 -0.17 45.69
CA ALA A 369 27.67 -0.26 45.46
C ALA A 369 27.07 1.05 44.91
N GLU A 370 27.51 2.20 45.42
CA GLU A 370 27.15 3.53 44.90
C GLU A 370 27.62 3.69 43.45
N GLN A 371 28.84 3.27 43.13
CA GLN A 371 29.36 3.24 41.76
C GLN A 371 28.53 2.32 40.85
N ALA A 372 28.14 1.13 41.32
CA ALA A 372 27.28 0.22 40.56
C ALA A 372 25.88 0.82 40.27
N VAL A 373 25.30 1.56 41.23
CA VAL A 373 24.04 2.31 41.02
C VAL A 373 24.23 3.45 40.02
N ALA A 374 25.34 4.19 40.10
CA ALA A 374 25.64 5.27 39.15
C ALA A 374 25.84 4.71 37.71
N ALA A 375 26.63 3.65 37.55
CA ALA A 375 26.86 2.98 36.28
C ALA A 375 25.56 2.39 35.69
N ALA A 376 24.72 1.76 36.52
CA ALA A 376 23.41 1.27 36.07
C ALA A 376 22.44 2.40 35.71
N THR A 377 22.54 3.57 36.35
CA THR A 377 21.76 4.77 36.00
C THR A 377 22.20 5.32 34.64
N ALA A 378 23.51 5.50 34.43
CA ALA A 378 24.07 5.92 33.14
C ALA A 378 23.72 4.94 32.00
N ALA A 379 23.68 3.63 32.27
CA ALA A 379 23.24 2.62 31.31
C ALA A 379 21.74 2.76 30.93
N VAL A 380 20.86 3.09 31.89
CA VAL A 380 19.45 3.39 31.61
C VAL A 380 19.31 4.66 30.79
N GLU A 381 20.06 5.72 31.12
CA GLU A 381 20.05 6.98 30.38
C GLU A 381 20.54 6.80 28.94
N SER A 382 21.64 6.06 28.74
CA SER A 382 22.18 5.73 27.43
C SER A 382 21.20 4.94 26.57
N ALA A 383 20.62 3.84 27.11
CA ALA A 383 19.62 3.06 26.38
C ALA A 383 18.36 3.87 26.05
N ALA A 384 17.91 4.74 26.97
CA ALA A 384 16.75 5.60 26.76
C ALA A 384 17.02 6.71 25.72
N ALA A 385 18.26 7.20 25.64
CA ALA A 385 18.70 8.13 24.60
C ALA A 385 18.72 7.46 23.22
N GLU A 386 19.19 6.21 23.11
CA GLU A 386 19.14 5.45 21.85
C GLU A 386 17.71 5.15 21.39
N GLU A 387 16.81 4.77 22.32
CA GLU A 387 15.40 4.55 22.01
C GLU A 387 14.75 5.86 21.53
N ARG A 388 14.99 6.97 22.24
CA ARG A 388 14.48 8.30 21.86
C ARG A 388 14.99 8.72 20.49
N ALA A 389 16.29 8.59 20.23
CA ALA A 389 16.88 8.91 18.92
C ALA A 389 16.27 8.06 17.79
N THR A 390 15.95 6.79 18.06
CA THR A 390 15.27 5.91 17.09
C THR A 390 13.83 6.38 16.81
N ARG A 391 13.10 6.84 17.84
CA ARG A 391 11.75 7.43 17.68
C ARG A 391 11.78 8.75 16.90
N GLU A 392 12.72 9.64 17.23
CA GLU A 392 12.90 10.92 16.52
C GLU A 392 13.31 10.72 15.07
N GLU A 393 14.12 9.70 14.75
CA GLU A 393 14.47 9.40 13.36
C GLU A 393 13.27 8.83 12.59
N LEU A 394 12.43 7.98 13.20
CA LEU A 394 11.17 7.53 12.60
C LEU A 394 10.22 8.70 12.29
N GLU A 395 10.11 9.67 13.20
CA GLU A 395 9.32 10.89 13.01
C GLU A 395 9.84 11.73 11.83
N LYS A 396 11.17 11.82 11.66
CA LYS A 396 11.84 12.55 10.56
C LYS A 396 11.81 11.79 9.22
N ILE A 397 11.83 10.46 9.21
CA ILE A 397 11.81 9.67 7.97
C ILE A 397 10.43 9.70 7.29
N GLY A 398 9.32 9.73 8.05
CA GLY A 398 7.96 9.80 7.47
C GLY A 398 7.76 10.93 6.44
N PRO A 399 8.07 12.20 6.79
CA PRO A 399 8.08 13.31 5.84
C PRO A 399 9.06 13.11 4.66
N ARG A 400 10.29 12.63 4.92
CA ARG A 400 11.30 12.37 3.86
C ARG A 400 10.79 11.37 2.82
N ILE A 401 10.12 10.30 3.24
CA ILE A 401 9.50 9.32 2.33
C ILE A 401 8.44 10.00 1.47
N ARG A 402 7.49 10.73 2.07
CA ARG A 402 6.44 11.43 1.30
C ARG A 402 7.01 12.43 0.29
N GLU A 403 8.03 13.19 0.68
CA GLU A 403 8.67 14.17 -0.20
C GLU A 403 9.42 13.49 -1.36
N SER A 404 10.14 12.39 -1.10
CA SER A 404 10.80 11.60 -2.16
C SER A 404 9.81 10.95 -3.13
N LEU A 405 8.68 10.47 -2.62
CA LEU A 405 7.64 9.86 -3.45
C LEU A 405 6.94 10.91 -4.33
N ALA A 406 6.70 12.11 -3.78
CA ALA A 406 6.18 13.23 -4.56
C ALA A 406 7.13 13.60 -5.70
N ARG A 407 8.42 13.82 -5.42
CA ARG A 407 9.41 14.14 -6.46
C ARG A 407 9.55 13.05 -7.53
N TYR A 408 9.50 11.78 -7.13
CA TYR A 408 9.50 10.66 -8.08
C TYR A 408 8.33 10.74 -9.06
N HIS A 409 7.10 10.91 -8.57
CA HIS A 409 5.91 11.00 -9.43
C HIS A 409 5.82 12.31 -10.21
N GLU A 410 6.20 13.44 -9.62
CA GLU A 410 6.35 14.74 -10.30
C GLU A 410 7.29 14.61 -11.51
N THR A 411 8.47 14.01 -11.29
CA THR A 411 9.45 13.74 -12.36
C THR A 411 8.86 12.80 -13.41
N LEU A 412 8.28 11.68 -12.99
CA LEU A 412 7.71 10.65 -13.87
C LEU A 412 6.63 11.22 -14.80
N ALA A 413 5.71 12.03 -14.27
CA ALA A 413 4.66 12.69 -15.04
C ALA A 413 5.23 13.66 -16.09
N LEU A 414 6.29 14.42 -15.74
CA LEU A 414 6.98 15.31 -16.67
C LEU A 414 7.69 14.53 -17.79
N VAL A 415 8.43 13.45 -17.47
CA VAL A 415 9.13 12.63 -18.47
C VAL A 415 8.15 12.05 -19.51
N GLN A 416 6.98 11.61 -19.04
CA GLN A 416 5.99 10.94 -19.86
C GLN A 416 5.03 11.91 -20.57
N SER A 417 5.18 13.22 -20.34
CA SER A 417 4.22 14.24 -20.79
C SER A 417 2.78 13.95 -20.33
N GLY A 418 2.64 13.38 -19.13
CA GLY A 418 1.35 13.06 -18.51
C GLY A 418 0.59 14.31 -18.03
N LEU A 419 -0.53 14.08 -17.34
CA LEU A 419 -1.30 15.14 -16.70
C LEU A 419 -0.50 15.81 -15.57
N PRO A 420 -0.62 17.15 -15.39
CA PRO A 420 -0.04 17.85 -14.25
C PRO A 420 -0.60 17.34 -12.91
N LEU A 421 0.29 17.05 -11.96
CA LEU A 421 -0.09 16.51 -10.66
C LEU A 421 -0.68 17.57 -9.72
N LEU A 422 -1.60 17.13 -8.86
CA LEU A 422 -2.12 17.90 -7.74
C LEU A 422 -0.98 18.21 -6.75
N PRO A 423 -0.75 19.48 -6.38
CA PRO A 423 0.22 19.83 -5.35
C PRO A 423 -0.05 19.11 -4.02
N ALA A 424 0.98 18.55 -3.39
CA ALA A 424 0.83 17.69 -2.22
C ALA A 424 0.27 18.41 -0.97
N ASP A 425 0.39 19.73 -0.92
CA ASP A 425 -0.19 20.63 0.09
C ASP A 425 -1.70 20.87 -0.09
N GLN A 426 -2.24 20.61 -1.29
CA GLN A 426 -3.67 20.65 -1.57
C GLN A 426 -4.38 19.33 -1.24
N TRP A 427 -3.67 18.29 -0.80
CA TRP A 427 -4.26 17.02 -0.40
C TRP A 427 -5.00 17.15 0.94
N ASP A 428 -6.28 16.77 0.95
CA ASP A 428 -7.16 16.89 2.12
C ASP A 428 -8.11 15.68 2.25
N TYR A 429 -8.93 15.68 3.32
CA TYR A 429 -9.90 14.62 3.58
C TYR A 429 -10.97 14.48 2.48
N ALA A 430 -11.41 15.57 1.85
CA ALA A 430 -12.42 15.53 0.79
C ALA A 430 -11.85 14.95 -0.50
N LYS A 431 -10.60 15.29 -0.87
CA LYS A 431 -9.89 14.68 -2.01
C LYS A 431 -9.57 13.21 -1.75
N ALA A 432 -9.21 12.83 -0.52
CA ALA A 432 -9.09 11.43 -0.12
C ALA A 432 -10.42 10.67 -0.26
N ARG A 433 -11.54 11.27 0.13
CA ARG A 433 -12.87 10.69 -0.07
C ARG A 433 -13.20 10.55 -1.56
N HIS A 434 -13.01 11.59 -2.35
CA HIS A 434 -13.27 11.56 -3.79
C HIS A 434 -12.46 10.45 -4.47
N LEU A 435 -11.15 10.35 -4.18
CA LEU A 435 -10.32 9.24 -4.66
C LEU A 435 -10.90 7.87 -4.30
N LEU A 436 -11.27 7.62 -3.04
CA LEU A 436 -11.79 6.33 -2.59
C LEU A 436 -13.18 5.98 -3.19
N VAL A 437 -14.00 6.98 -3.49
CA VAL A 437 -15.31 6.84 -4.13
C VAL A 437 -15.16 6.54 -5.63
N ARG A 438 -14.27 7.25 -6.32
CA ARG A 438 -14.06 7.14 -7.76
C ARG A 438 -13.17 5.94 -8.13
N ALA A 439 -12.00 5.80 -7.54
CA ALA A 439 -11.07 4.67 -7.69
C ALA A 439 -11.49 3.43 -6.86
N GLY A 440 -12.72 3.40 -6.36
CA GLY A 440 -13.28 2.30 -5.59
C GLY A 440 -14.80 2.35 -5.61
N PHE A 441 -15.42 2.16 -4.45
CA PHE A 441 -16.87 2.30 -4.29
C PHE A 441 -17.22 3.22 -3.10
N GLY A 442 -16.24 3.88 -2.48
CA GLY A 442 -16.39 4.54 -1.20
C GLY A 442 -15.90 3.69 -0.03
N GLY A 443 -16.11 4.18 1.18
CA GLY A 443 -15.55 3.63 2.40
C GLY A 443 -15.82 4.48 3.63
N SER A 444 -15.72 3.84 4.79
CA SER A 444 -15.97 4.45 6.10
C SER A 444 -15.06 5.65 6.36
N SER A 445 -15.49 6.56 7.25
CA SER A 445 -14.68 7.72 7.65
C SER A 445 -13.26 7.31 8.07
N ASP A 446 -13.11 6.19 8.79
CA ASP A 446 -11.80 5.66 9.20
C ASP A 446 -10.94 5.19 8.00
N GLU A 447 -11.54 4.66 6.92
CA GLU A 447 -10.83 4.34 5.68
C GLU A 447 -10.35 5.62 4.98
N ILE A 448 -11.18 6.66 4.94
CA ILE A 448 -10.85 7.97 4.37
C ILE A 448 -9.75 8.65 5.18
N GLU A 449 -9.81 8.64 6.52
CA GLU A 449 -8.78 9.22 7.39
C GLU A 449 -7.42 8.51 7.23
N ARG A 450 -7.41 7.18 7.09
CA ARG A 450 -6.19 6.42 6.77
C ARG A 450 -5.62 6.83 5.41
N LEU A 451 -6.46 6.94 4.39
CA LEU A 451 -6.03 7.32 3.03
C LEU A 451 -5.52 8.78 2.99
N HIS A 452 -6.20 9.68 3.68
CA HIS A 452 -5.75 11.07 3.87
C HIS A 452 -4.36 11.10 4.54
N ALA A 453 -4.16 10.38 5.64
CA ALA A 453 -2.90 10.34 6.39
C ALA A 453 -1.70 9.73 5.62
N MET A 454 -1.93 8.93 4.58
CA MET A 454 -0.88 8.45 3.68
C MET A 454 -0.28 9.60 2.84
N GLY A 455 -1.09 10.60 2.49
CA GLY A 455 -0.77 11.61 1.47
C GLY A 455 -1.03 11.11 0.04
N LEU A 456 -1.36 12.03 -0.88
CA LEU A 456 -1.77 11.76 -2.27
C LEU A 456 -1.04 10.59 -2.94
N HIS A 457 0.29 10.68 -3.04
CA HIS A 457 1.08 9.72 -3.82
C HIS A 457 1.00 8.29 -3.24
N ALA A 458 1.15 8.15 -1.92
CA ALA A 458 1.07 6.85 -1.26
C ALA A 458 -0.37 6.32 -1.22
N ALA A 459 -1.38 7.19 -1.14
CA ALA A 459 -2.79 6.83 -1.25
C ALA A 459 -3.14 6.25 -2.63
N VAL A 460 -2.67 6.88 -3.71
CA VAL A 460 -2.87 6.39 -5.08
C VAL A 460 -2.09 5.09 -5.31
N GLU A 461 -0.84 4.99 -4.86
CA GLU A 461 -0.10 3.71 -4.96
C GLU A 461 -0.76 2.58 -4.15
N TYR A 462 -1.28 2.86 -2.96
CA TYR A 462 -2.03 1.88 -2.17
C TYR A 462 -3.26 1.35 -2.91
N LEU A 463 -3.96 2.20 -3.67
CA LEU A 463 -5.12 1.80 -4.47
C LEU A 463 -4.76 1.15 -5.80
N VAL A 464 -3.69 1.56 -6.49
CA VAL A 464 -3.31 1.04 -7.82
C VAL A 464 -2.40 -0.19 -7.75
N ASP A 465 -1.50 -0.28 -6.77
CA ASP A 465 -0.65 -1.45 -6.54
C ASP A 465 -1.31 -2.44 -5.56
N TYR A 466 -2.63 -2.64 -5.72
CA TYR A 466 -3.47 -3.42 -4.80
C TYR A 466 -3.05 -4.89 -4.64
N ASP A 467 -2.23 -5.42 -5.56
CA ASP A 467 -1.66 -6.76 -5.48
C ASP A 467 -0.77 -6.98 -4.24
N ARG A 468 -0.24 -5.88 -3.67
CA ARG A 468 0.50 -5.87 -2.41
C ARG A 468 -0.40 -6.09 -1.18
N ILE A 469 -1.72 -5.93 -1.34
CA ILE A 469 -2.74 -6.15 -0.32
C ILE A 469 -3.25 -7.59 -0.47
N GLU A 470 -3.43 -8.32 0.63
CA GLU A 470 -4.03 -9.66 0.60
C GLU A 470 -5.43 -9.61 -0.02
N ALA A 471 -5.71 -10.52 -0.97
CA ALA A 471 -7.02 -10.58 -1.63
C ALA A 471 -8.10 -11.08 -0.65
N LEU A 472 -9.36 -10.72 -0.91
CA LEU A 472 -10.48 -11.34 -0.19
C LEU A 472 -10.57 -12.84 -0.55
N ASP A 473 -10.40 -13.71 0.44
CA ASP A 473 -10.63 -15.15 0.32
C ASP A 473 -12.13 -15.46 0.21
N LEU A 474 -12.65 -15.28 -1.00
CA LEU A 474 -14.02 -15.55 -1.40
C LEU A 474 -14.02 -16.06 -2.85
N PRO A 475 -13.56 -17.30 -3.11
CA PRO A 475 -13.57 -17.88 -4.45
C PRO A 475 -15.00 -18.23 -4.91
N PHE A 476 -15.29 -18.05 -6.19
CA PHE A 476 -16.50 -18.60 -6.81
C PHE A 476 -16.19 -19.93 -7.50
N HIS A 477 -16.83 -21.01 -7.06
CA HIS A 477 -16.67 -22.31 -7.68
C HIS A 477 -17.70 -22.50 -8.80
N ALA A 478 -17.41 -21.91 -9.96
CA ALA A 478 -18.22 -22.09 -11.16
C ALA A 478 -18.28 -23.58 -11.57
N VAL A 479 -19.48 -24.13 -11.65
CA VAL A 479 -19.74 -25.51 -12.09
C VAL A 479 -19.98 -25.51 -13.59
N LEU A 480 -19.17 -26.28 -14.31
CA LEU A 480 -19.31 -26.53 -15.74
C LEU A 480 -20.68 -27.20 -16.02
N PRO A 481 -21.48 -26.73 -17.00
CA PRO A 481 -22.79 -27.31 -17.28
C PRO A 481 -22.74 -28.80 -17.65
N GLU A 482 -23.72 -29.59 -17.19
CA GLU A 482 -23.84 -31.00 -17.59
C GLU A 482 -23.92 -31.09 -19.13
N PRO A 483 -22.98 -31.78 -19.81
CA PRO A 483 -22.96 -31.83 -21.28
C PRO A 483 -24.17 -32.59 -21.82
N ALA A 484 -24.56 -32.26 -23.06
CA ALA A 484 -25.59 -33.03 -23.75
C ALA A 484 -25.13 -34.48 -23.99
N ILE A 485 -25.99 -35.45 -23.71
CA ILE A 485 -25.60 -36.86 -23.86
C ILE A 485 -25.64 -37.28 -25.35
N PRO A 486 -24.80 -38.23 -25.79
CA PRO A 486 -24.82 -38.67 -27.18
C PRO A 486 -26.19 -39.17 -27.61
N ASN A 487 -26.69 -38.69 -28.76
CA ASN A 487 -28.04 -38.96 -29.28
C ASN A 487 -29.19 -38.52 -28.37
N GLU A 488 -28.97 -37.56 -27.46
CA GLU A 488 -30.01 -36.96 -26.62
C GLU A 488 -31.28 -36.58 -27.43
N ASN A 489 -31.12 -35.96 -28.61
CA ASN A 489 -32.20 -35.60 -29.53
C ASN A 489 -33.10 -36.78 -30.00
N ARG A 490 -32.69 -38.05 -29.75
CA ARG A 490 -33.47 -39.27 -30.05
C ARG A 490 -34.24 -39.82 -28.85
N LEU A 491 -34.13 -39.19 -27.68
CA LEU A 491 -34.93 -39.54 -26.50
C LEU A 491 -36.42 -39.21 -26.71
N ALA A 492 -37.27 -39.85 -25.91
CA ALA A 492 -38.68 -39.46 -25.82
C ALA A 492 -38.81 -37.98 -25.44
N SER A 493 -39.67 -37.24 -26.14
CA SER A 493 -39.76 -35.77 -26.06
C SER A 493 -39.96 -35.20 -24.64
N MET A 494 -40.62 -35.95 -23.74
CA MET A 494 -40.73 -35.56 -22.33
C MET A 494 -39.39 -35.62 -21.58
N ARG A 495 -38.64 -36.73 -21.70
CA ARG A 495 -37.30 -36.86 -21.10
C ARG A 495 -36.33 -35.84 -21.67
N GLN A 496 -36.47 -35.52 -22.97
CA GLN A 496 -35.66 -34.50 -23.63
C GLN A 496 -35.87 -33.10 -23.02
N ARG A 497 -37.13 -32.74 -22.77
CA ARG A 497 -37.49 -31.48 -22.10
C ARG A 497 -36.99 -31.46 -20.67
N GLU A 498 -37.26 -32.51 -19.90
CA GLU A 498 -36.83 -32.66 -18.50
C GLU A 498 -35.32 -32.46 -18.32
N MET A 499 -34.48 -33.11 -19.15
CA MET A 499 -33.02 -32.93 -19.13
C MET A 499 -32.59 -31.51 -19.50
N THR A 500 -33.27 -30.89 -20.46
CA THR A 500 -32.98 -29.52 -20.90
C THR A 500 -33.36 -28.48 -19.83
N ASP A 501 -34.53 -28.63 -19.22
CA ASP A 501 -35.03 -27.76 -18.17
C ASP A 501 -34.21 -27.94 -16.87
N ARG A 502 -33.78 -29.16 -16.54
CA ARG A 502 -32.82 -29.43 -15.44
C ARG A 502 -31.54 -28.62 -15.60
N ARG A 503 -30.90 -28.67 -16.78
CA ARG A 503 -29.66 -27.92 -17.06
C ARG A 503 -29.89 -26.41 -16.99
N ARG A 504 -30.96 -25.91 -17.63
CA ARG A 504 -31.33 -24.48 -17.58
C ARG A 504 -31.57 -24.00 -16.14
N ASN A 505 -32.25 -24.80 -15.32
CA ASN A 505 -32.53 -24.48 -13.92
C ASN A 505 -31.28 -24.60 -13.02
N ALA A 506 -30.27 -25.38 -13.39
CA ALA A 506 -28.97 -25.35 -12.73
C ALA A 506 -28.19 -24.07 -13.09
N ASP A 507 -28.09 -23.76 -14.40
CA ASP A 507 -27.37 -22.58 -14.90
C ASP A 507 -27.96 -21.26 -14.38
N THR A 508 -29.29 -21.11 -14.39
CA THR A 508 -29.96 -19.92 -13.82
C THR A 508 -29.71 -19.75 -12.31
N ARG A 509 -29.61 -20.85 -11.55
CA ARG A 509 -29.24 -20.78 -10.12
C ARG A 509 -27.78 -20.37 -9.92
N GLN A 510 -26.89 -20.85 -10.79
CA GLN A 510 -25.49 -20.44 -10.78
C GLN A 510 -25.30 -18.99 -11.19
N GLN A 511 -26.06 -18.48 -12.17
CA GLN A 511 -26.07 -17.07 -12.57
C GLN A 511 -26.48 -16.15 -11.41
N ALA A 512 -27.53 -16.53 -10.66
CA ALA A 512 -27.94 -15.80 -9.46
C ALA A 512 -26.83 -15.81 -8.39
N ALA A 513 -26.24 -16.97 -8.12
CA ALA A 513 -25.13 -17.09 -7.16
C ALA A 513 -23.89 -16.29 -7.57
N LEU A 514 -23.56 -16.24 -8.87
CA LEU A 514 -22.43 -15.47 -9.42
C LEU A 514 -22.64 -13.96 -9.25
N ARG A 515 -23.87 -13.47 -9.42
CA ARG A 515 -24.23 -12.06 -9.15
C ARG A 515 -24.07 -11.73 -7.67
N ASP A 516 -24.66 -12.55 -6.80
CA ASP A 516 -24.66 -12.31 -5.36
C ASP A 516 -23.22 -12.36 -4.80
N TRP A 517 -22.41 -13.31 -5.26
CA TRP A 517 -20.98 -13.39 -4.98
C TRP A 517 -20.22 -12.12 -5.41
N TRP A 518 -20.47 -11.61 -6.62
CA TRP A 518 -19.74 -10.44 -7.09
C TRP A 518 -20.13 -9.16 -6.33
N ILE A 519 -21.40 -9.03 -5.94
CA ILE A 519 -21.89 -7.96 -5.05
C ILE A 519 -21.21 -8.07 -3.67
N GLU A 520 -21.17 -9.27 -3.09
CA GLU A 520 -20.45 -9.53 -1.84
C GLU A 520 -18.99 -9.10 -1.94
N ARG A 521 -18.31 -9.49 -3.02
CA ARG A 521 -16.91 -9.19 -3.27
C ARG A 521 -16.68 -7.67 -3.40
N MET A 522 -17.51 -6.94 -4.15
CA MET A 522 -17.44 -5.47 -4.24
C MET A 522 -17.63 -4.77 -2.87
N VAL A 523 -18.56 -5.26 -2.04
CA VAL A 523 -18.80 -4.73 -0.69
C VAL A 523 -17.62 -5.04 0.25
N ARG A 524 -17.13 -6.28 0.27
CA ARG A 524 -16.18 -6.77 1.28
C ARG A 524 -14.70 -6.61 0.91
N THR A 525 -14.35 -6.42 -0.36
CA THR A 525 -12.95 -6.42 -0.82
C THR A 525 -12.09 -5.32 -0.16
N PRO A 526 -10.86 -5.65 0.29
CA PRO A 526 -9.83 -4.68 0.66
C PRO A 526 -9.13 -4.06 -0.56
N ARG A 527 -9.36 -4.60 -1.76
CA ARG A 527 -8.86 -4.12 -3.07
C ARG A 527 -10.00 -3.47 -3.86
N PRO A 528 -10.50 -2.26 -3.51
CA PRO A 528 -11.70 -1.71 -4.13
C PRO A 528 -11.51 -1.33 -5.60
N LEU A 529 -10.29 -0.94 -6.02
CA LEU A 529 -10.00 -0.61 -7.42
C LEU A 529 -10.07 -1.83 -8.34
N GLU A 530 -9.66 -3.00 -7.86
CA GLU A 530 -9.72 -4.28 -8.59
C GLU A 530 -11.14 -4.53 -9.12
N GLU A 531 -12.14 -4.59 -8.24
CA GLU A 531 -13.52 -4.81 -8.65
C GLU A 531 -14.17 -3.59 -9.34
N LYS A 532 -13.69 -2.37 -9.08
CA LYS A 532 -14.15 -1.16 -9.78
C LYS A 532 -13.71 -1.18 -11.25
N LEU A 533 -12.51 -1.71 -11.53
CA LEU A 533 -12.01 -1.97 -12.88
C LEU A 533 -12.71 -3.17 -13.54
N VAL A 534 -12.96 -4.27 -12.82
CA VAL A 534 -13.77 -5.39 -13.37
C VAL A 534 -15.17 -4.91 -13.78
N LEU A 535 -15.81 -4.06 -12.98
CA LEU A 535 -17.11 -3.47 -13.33
C LEU A 535 -17.04 -2.58 -14.59
N PHE A 536 -15.97 -1.79 -14.73
CA PHE A 536 -15.71 -1.01 -15.94
C PHE A 536 -15.52 -1.91 -17.16
N TRP A 537 -14.63 -2.90 -17.08
CA TRP A 537 -14.32 -3.80 -18.18
C TRP A 537 -15.50 -4.69 -18.57
N HIS A 538 -16.33 -5.10 -17.61
CA HIS A 538 -17.56 -5.86 -17.86
C HIS A 538 -18.64 -5.00 -18.54
N GLY A 539 -18.62 -3.68 -18.31
CA GLY A 539 -19.43 -2.73 -19.08
C GLY A 539 -18.84 -2.38 -20.45
N HIS A 540 -17.52 -2.47 -20.61
CA HIS A 540 -16.82 -2.15 -21.86
C HIS A 540 -16.84 -3.33 -22.85
N PHE A 541 -16.45 -4.52 -22.41
CA PHE A 541 -16.52 -5.78 -23.17
C PHE A 541 -17.85 -6.49 -22.91
N ALA A 542 -18.96 -5.79 -23.17
CA ALA A 542 -20.29 -6.20 -22.72
C ALA A 542 -20.71 -7.57 -23.28
N THR A 543 -21.04 -8.52 -22.39
CA THR A 543 -21.73 -9.77 -22.73
C THR A 543 -22.98 -9.96 -21.86
N GLU A 544 -24.04 -10.47 -22.48
CA GLU A 544 -25.35 -10.62 -21.84
C GLU A 544 -25.74 -12.10 -21.66
N TYR A 545 -26.12 -12.47 -20.43
CA TYR A 545 -26.53 -13.81 -20.08
C TYR A 545 -27.70 -14.36 -20.90
N GLN A 546 -28.69 -13.54 -21.29
CA GLN A 546 -29.84 -14.07 -22.06
C GLN A 546 -29.46 -14.52 -23.47
N THR A 547 -28.36 -13.99 -24.01
CA THR A 547 -27.78 -14.36 -25.31
C THR A 547 -26.76 -15.49 -25.18
N VAL A 548 -25.84 -15.41 -24.20
CA VAL A 548 -24.80 -16.43 -23.96
C VAL A 548 -25.38 -17.73 -23.39
N ARG A 549 -26.25 -17.62 -22.38
CA ARG A 549 -26.92 -18.70 -21.63
C ARG A 549 -25.95 -19.75 -21.08
N ASP A 550 -24.86 -19.26 -20.50
CA ASP A 550 -23.83 -20.07 -19.89
C ASP A 550 -23.15 -19.28 -18.77
N SER A 551 -23.56 -19.52 -17.52
CA SER A 551 -23.02 -18.83 -16.34
C SER A 551 -21.57 -19.20 -16.04
N TYR A 552 -21.10 -20.37 -16.50
CA TYR A 552 -19.70 -20.78 -16.35
C TYR A 552 -18.80 -19.94 -17.27
N ALA A 553 -19.16 -19.79 -18.55
CA ALA A 553 -18.41 -18.95 -19.48
C ALA A 553 -18.32 -17.49 -18.99
N LEU A 554 -19.41 -16.95 -18.45
CA LEU A 554 -19.42 -15.59 -17.87
C LEU A 554 -18.58 -15.45 -16.60
N ALA A 555 -18.48 -16.49 -15.77
CA ALA A 555 -17.58 -16.51 -14.63
C ALA A 555 -16.11 -16.50 -15.09
N MET A 556 -15.75 -17.29 -16.10
CA MET A 556 -14.41 -17.29 -16.69
C MET A 556 -14.05 -15.95 -17.34
N GLN A 557 -15.00 -15.30 -18.04
CA GLN A 557 -14.79 -13.93 -18.53
C GLN A 557 -14.57 -12.95 -17.36
N ASN A 558 -15.36 -13.03 -16.28
CA ASN A 558 -15.19 -12.17 -15.11
C ASN A 558 -13.81 -12.34 -14.43
N ASP A 559 -13.27 -13.57 -14.40
CA ASP A 559 -11.93 -13.84 -13.91
C ASP A 559 -10.82 -13.33 -14.85
N LEU A 560 -10.96 -13.49 -16.17
CA LEU A 560 -10.06 -12.88 -17.17
C LEU A 560 -10.01 -11.35 -17.02
N LEU A 561 -11.18 -10.71 -16.88
CA LEU A 561 -11.29 -9.27 -16.67
C LEU A 561 -10.63 -8.82 -15.36
N ARG A 562 -10.59 -9.69 -14.33
CA ARG A 562 -9.95 -9.44 -13.04
C ARG A 562 -8.44 -9.63 -13.09
N GLU A 563 -7.96 -10.71 -13.71
CA GLU A 563 -6.54 -10.99 -13.89
C GLU A 563 -5.80 -9.84 -14.60
N HIS A 564 -6.46 -9.23 -15.59
CA HIS A 564 -5.89 -8.13 -16.35
C HIS A 564 -6.46 -6.74 -16.00
N ALA A 565 -7.29 -6.62 -14.94
CA ALA A 565 -8.05 -5.41 -14.61
C ALA A 565 -7.21 -4.11 -14.60
N VAL A 566 -6.01 -4.18 -14.03
CA VAL A 566 -5.07 -3.05 -13.88
C VAL A 566 -3.75 -3.27 -14.62
N THR A 567 -3.56 -4.42 -15.30
CA THR A 567 -2.30 -4.72 -16.02
C THR A 567 -2.38 -4.22 -17.46
N SER A 568 -2.39 -5.11 -18.46
CA SER A 568 -2.30 -4.68 -19.86
C SER A 568 -3.65 -4.72 -20.57
N PHE A 569 -4.05 -3.60 -21.19
CA PHE A 569 -5.18 -3.58 -22.12
C PHE A 569 -4.92 -4.43 -23.37
N ALA A 570 -3.66 -4.58 -23.79
CA ALA A 570 -3.31 -5.52 -24.86
C ALA A 570 -3.64 -6.97 -24.46
N ALA A 571 -3.25 -7.39 -23.26
CA ALA A 571 -3.59 -8.72 -22.74
C ALA A 571 -5.10 -8.94 -22.59
N LEU A 572 -5.84 -7.93 -22.10
CA LEU A 572 -7.31 -7.96 -22.10
C LEU A 572 -7.87 -8.19 -23.50
N LEU A 573 -7.38 -7.45 -24.50
CA LEU A 573 -7.93 -7.52 -25.86
C LEU A 573 -7.65 -8.90 -26.52
N HIS A 574 -6.44 -9.44 -26.37
CA HIS A 574 -6.13 -10.82 -26.80
C HIS A 574 -6.98 -11.87 -26.08
N GLY A 575 -7.19 -11.71 -24.76
CA GLY A 575 -8.05 -12.60 -24.01
C GLY A 575 -9.50 -12.57 -24.50
N ILE A 576 -10.03 -11.37 -24.77
CA ILE A 576 -11.43 -11.18 -25.20
C ILE A 576 -11.69 -11.73 -26.62
N VAL A 577 -10.75 -11.68 -27.56
CA VAL A 577 -10.95 -12.32 -28.88
C VAL A 577 -10.96 -13.85 -28.83
N GLN A 578 -10.46 -14.43 -27.73
CA GLN A 578 -10.45 -15.87 -27.47
C GLN A 578 -11.53 -16.31 -26.45
N ASP A 579 -12.20 -15.37 -25.78
CA ASP A 579 -13.12 -15.63 -24.69
C ASP A 579 -14.41 -16.36 -25.15
N PRO A 580 -14.77 -17.52 -24.55
CA PRO A 580 -15.96 -18.28 -24.91
C PRO A 580 -17.28 -17.49 -24.81
N ALA A 581 -17.42 -16.58 -23.84
CA ALA A 581 -18.64 -15.79 -23.69
C ALA A 581 -18.77 -14.78 -24.84
N MET A 582 -17.69 -14.05 -25.17
CA MET A 582 -17.65 -13.09 -26.28
C MET A 582 -17.79 -13.78 -27.65
N LEU A 583 -17.05 -14.88 -27.87
CA LEU A 583 -17.14 -15.71 -29.09
C LEU A 583 -18.57 -16.25 -29.32
N ARG A 584 -19.31 -16.52 -28.24
CA ARG A 584 -20.72 -16.93 -28.29
C ARG A 584 -21.67 -15.74 -28.47
N TYR A 585 -21.40 -14.61 -27.82
CA TYR A 585 -22.25 -13.42 -27.81
C TYR A 585 -22.31 -12.73 -29.17
N LEU A 586 -21.16 -12.64 -29.87
CA LEU A 586 -21.04 -12.04 -31.20
C LEU A 586 -21.01 -13.09 -32.33
N ASP A 587 -21.51 -14.30 -32.05
CA ASP A 587 -21.63 -15.44 -32.97
C ASP A 587 -20.34 -15.83 -33.76
N ASN A 588 -19.15 -15.41 -33.29
CA ASN A 588 -17.88 -15.79 -33.93
C ASN A 588 -17.59 -17.30 -33.83
N ASN A 589 -18.21 -18.00 -32.89
CA ASN A 589 -18.18 -19.47 -32.85
C ASN A 589 -18.73 -20.13 -34.13
N SER A 590 -19.43 -19.38 -34.99
CA SER A 590 -19.90 -19.78 -36.33
C SER A 590 -19.05 -19.24 -37.49
N ASN A 591 -18.06 -18.38 -37.23
CA ASN A 591 -17.21 -17.73 -38.23
C ASN A 591 -16.22 -18.72 -38.87
N VAL A 592 -16.30 -18.91 -40.19
CA VAL A 592 -15.51 -19.92 -40.93
C VAL A 592 -15.09 -19.43 -42.32
N LYS A 593 -13.98 -19.95 -42.86
CA LYS A 593 -13.49 -19.67 -44.22
C LYS A 593 -14.63 -19.77 -45.24
N GLY A 594 -14.75 -18.74 -46.09
CA GLY A 594 -15.80 -18.63 -47.12
C GLY A 594 -17.18 -18.19 -46.60
N ARG A 595 -17.36 -18.01 -45.28
CA ARG A 595 -18.53 -17.39 -44.65
C ARG A 595 -18.08 -16.56 -43.42
N PRO A 596 -17.32 -15.47 -43.65
CA PRO A 596 -16.89 -14.59 -42.56
C PRO A 596 -18.10 -14.00 -41.84
N ASN A 597 -18.02 -13.92 -40.51
CA ASN A 597 -18.98 -13.18 -39.68
C ASN A 597 -18.27 -11.93 -39.14
N GLU A 598 -18.76 -10.76 -39.52
CA GLU A 598 -18.13 -9.47 -39.23
C GLU A 598 -18.35 -8.96 -37.81
N ASN A 599 -19.36 -9.47 -37.08
CA ASN A 599 -19.79 -8.91 -35.80
C ASN A 599 -18.60 -8.71 -34.85
N LEU A 600 -17.87 -9.78 -34.50
CA LEU A 600 -16.74 -9.66 -33.56
C LEU A 600 -15.65 -8.69 -34.06
N ALA A 601 -15.30 -8.71 -35.35
CA ALA A 601 -14.31 -7.80 -35.91
C ALA A 601 -14.77 -6.33 -35.81
N ARG A 602 -16.05 -6.07 -36.11
CA ARG A 602 -16.68 -4.74 -36.05
C ARG A 602 -16.71 -4.21 -34.62
N GLU A 603 -17.20 -4.98 -33.65
CA GLU A 603 -17.29 -4.53 -32.25
C GLU A 603 -15.92 -4.31 -31.60
N ILE A 604 -14.92 -5.15 -31.93
CA ILE A 604 -13.53 -4.96 -31.49
C ILE A 604 -13.01 -3.59 -31.95
N MET A 605 -13.19 -3.25 -33.23
CA MET A 605 -12.79 -1.97 -33.79
C MET A 605 -13.61 -0.81 -33.20
N GLU A 606 -14.93 -0.86 -33.37
CA GLU A 606 -15.85 0.25 -33.11
C GLU A 606 -15.98 0.57 -31.62
N LEU A 607 -16.17 -0.44 -30.78
CA LEU A 607 -16.57 -0.25 -29.38
C LEU A 607 -15.46 -0.57 -28.38
N PHE A 608 -14.63 -1.56 -28.69
CA PHE A 608 -13.70 -2.10 -27.70
C PHE A 608 -12.29 -1.52 -27.77
N ALA A 609 -11.82 -1.05 -28.94
CA ALA A 609 -10.43 -0.61 -29.08
C ALA A 609 -10.21 0.74 -29.80
N MET A 610 -10.99 1.10 -30.83
CA MET A 610 -10.57 2.15 -31.77
C MET A 610 -11.56 3.32 -31.89
N GLY A 611 -12.86 3.08 -31.68
CA GLY A 611 -13.90 4.09 -31.90
C GLY A 611 -14.35 4.18 -33.36
N GLU A 612 -15.62 4.50 -33.57
CA GLU A 612 -16.25 4.67 -34.88
C GLU A 612 -15.48 5.66 -35.79
N GLY A 613 -15.37 5.33 -37.09
CA GLY A 613 -14.75 6.19 -38.10
C GLY A 613 -13.22 6.08 -38.23
N ASN A 614 -12.56 5.26 -37.39
CA ASN A 614 -11.10 5.07 -37.40
C ASN A 614 -10.62 3.88 -38.27
N TYR A 615 -11.51 3.25 -39.03
CA TYR A 615 -11.26 2.07 -39.86
C TYR A 615 -12.13 2.10 -41.11
N THR A 616 -11.78 1.29 -42.11
CA THR A 616 -12.63 1.08 -43.30
C THR A 616 -13.49 -0.18 -43.17
N GLU A 617 -14.58 -0.25 -43.92
CA GLU A 617 -15.40 -1.46 -44.03
C GLU A 617 -14.57 -2.67 -44.51
N ASN A 618 -13.55 -2.44 -45.35
CA ASN A 618 -12.62 -3.48 -45.78
C ASN A 618 -11.79 -4.03 -44.60
N ASP A 619 -11.35 -3.18 -43.67
CA ASP A 619 -10.61 -3.65 -42.49
C ASP A 619 -11.48 -4.55 -41.59
N ILE A 620 -12.79 -4.28 -41.52
CA ILE A 620 -13.77 -5.13 -40.81
C ILE A 620 -13.91 -6.49 -41.52
N MET A 621 -14.13 -6.49 -42.84
CA MET A 621 -14.25 -7.72 -43.63
C MET A 621 -12.98 -8.59 -43.52
N GLU A 622 -11.81 -7.98 -43.60
CA GLU A 622 -10.53 -8.67 -43.54
C GLU A 622 -10.16 -9.11 -42.11
N GLY A 623 -10.55 -8.33 -41.09
CA GLY A 623 -10.52 -8.75 -39.68
C GLY A 623 -11.45 -9.92 -39.39
N ALA A 624 -12.65 -9.94 -39.98
CA ALA A 624 -13.60 -11.05 -39.87
C ALA A 624 -13.00 -12.34 -40.47
N ARG A 625 -12.26 -12.23 -41.58
CA ARG A 625 -11.48 -13.34 -42.14
C ARG A 625 -10.35 -13.79 -41.20
N ALA A 626 -9.65 -12.86 -40.53
CA ALA A 626 -8.60 -13.19 -39.54
C ALA A 626 -9.15 -13.96 -38.32
N LEU A 627 -10.40 -13.69 -37.92
CA LEU A 627 -11.10 -14.36 -36.81
C LEU A 627 -11.79 -15.68 -37.21
N THR A 628 -11.73 -16.11 -38.48
CA THR A 628 -12.33 -17.38 -38.90
C THR A 628 -11.69 -18.57 -38.20
N GLY A 629 -12.52 -19.53 -37.76
CA GLY A 629 -12.06 -20.73 -37.05
C GLY A 629 -11.75 -20.53 -35.56
N TYR A 630 -11.78 -19.30 -35.03
CA TYR A 630 -11.75 -19.05 -33.58
C TYR A 630 -13.11 -19.44 -32.97
N THR A 631 -13.10 -20.45 -32.09
CA THR A 631 -14.31 -20.99 -31.47
C THR A 631 -13.98 -21.51 -30.07
N TYR A 632 -14.91 -22.21 -29.42
CA TYR A 632 -14.69 -22.84 -28.12
C TYR A 632 -15.28 -24.25 -28.09
N ASP A 633 -14.81 -25.07 -27.15
CA ASP A 633 -15.25 -26.44 -27.00
C ASP A 633 -16.60 -26.54 -26.23
N PRO A 634 -17.66 -27.15 -26.80
CA PRO A 634 -18.97 -27.23 -26.15
C PRO A 634 -19.07 -28.18 -24.95
N ALA A 635 -18.02 -28.90 -24.58
CA ALA A 635 -17.96 -29.65 -23.33
C ALA A 635 -17.17 -28.91 -22.25
N THR A 636 -15.98 -28.38 -22.58
CA THR A 636 -15.05 -27.80 -21.60
C THR A 636 -15.11 -26.28 -21.45
N ARG A 637 -15.77 -25.57 -22.39
CA ARG A 637 -15.73 -24.10 -22.52
C ARG A 637 -14.31 -23.53 -22.65
N GLN A 638 -13.34 -24.31 -23.13
CA GLN A 638 -12.01 -23.79 -23.45
C GLN A 638 -11.98 -23.23 -24.87
N PHE A 639 -11.20 -22.17 -25.09
CA PHE A 639 -10.91 -21.64 -26.42
C PHE A 639 -10.32 -22.74 -27.33
N ARG A 640 -10.65 -22.68 -28.62
CA ARG A 640 -10.14 -23.59 -29.64
C ARG A 640 -10.03 -22.90 -30.99
N PHE A 641 -8.81 -22.81 -31.52
CA PHE A 641 -8.59 -22.47 -32.91
C PHE A 641 -8.71 -23.73 -33.80
N VAL A 642 -9.63 -23.69 -34.78
CA VAL A 642 -9.84 -24.78 -35.75
C VAL A 642 -9.25 -24.36 -37.09
N VAL A 643 -7.97 -24.67 -37.29
CA VAL A 643 -7.19 -24.30 -38.50
C VAL A 643 -7.89 -24.69 -39.81
N SER A 644 -8.56 -25.85 -39.86
CA SER A 644 -9.30 -26.28 -41.08
C SER A 644 -10.57 -25.46 -41.39
N ARG A 645 -10.93 -24.52 -40.51
CA ARG A 645 -12.00 -23.52 -40.70
C ARG A 645 -11.45 -22.10 -40.82
N HIS A 646 -10.14 -21.92 -40.67
CA HIS A 646 -9.49 -20.62 -40.83
C HIS A 646 -9.26 -20.31 -42.32
N ASP A 647 -9.33 -19.04 -42.67
CA ASP A 647 -9.01 -18.53 -43.99
C ASP A 647 -7.52 -18.22 -44.10
N THR A 648 -6.69 -19.18 -44.52
CA THR A 648 -5.23 -19.03 -44.69
C THR A 648 -4.81 -18.24 -45.94
N GLU A 649 -5.70 -17.41 -46.49
CA GLU A 649 -5.36 -16.53 -47.61
C GLU A 649 -4.84 -15.19 -47.07
N ASN A 650 -4.07 -14.47 -47.89
CA ASN A 650 -3.57 -13.15 -47.53
C ASN A 650 -4.74 -12.20 -47.25
N LYS A 651 -4.64 -11.49 -46.13
CA LYS A 651 -5.60 -10.49 -45.65
C LYS A 651 -4.94 -9.13 -45.65
N THR A 652 -5.67 -8.07 -45.98
CA THR A 652 -5.13 -6.69 -45.97
C THR A 652 -5.88 -5.82 -44.96
N ILE A 653 -5.21 -5.51 -43.85
CA ILE A 653 -5.79 -4.83 -42.68
C ILE A 653 -4.89 -3.64 -42.35
N PHE A 654 -5.48 -2.44 -42.28
CA PHE A 654 -4.79 -1.15 -42.09
C PHE A 654 -3.60 -0.94 -43.05
N GLY A 655 -3.76 -1.39 -44.30
CA GLY A 655 -2.73 -1.30 -45.35
C GLY A 655 -1.55 -2.26 -45.21
N ARG A 656 -1.55 -3.16 -44.23
CA ARG A 656 -0.58 -4.26 -44.11
C ARG A 656 -1.19 -5.54 -44.66
N THR A 657 -0.42 -6.35 -45.38
CA THR A 657 -0.89 -7.61 -46.00
C THR A 657 -0.11 -8.81 -45.48
N GLY A 658 -0.82 -9.89 -45.10
CA GLY A 658 -0.24 -11.13 -44.62
C GLY A 658 -1.29 -12.20 -44.32
N ASP A 659 -0.86 -13.43 -43.98
CA ASP A 659 -1.77 -14.47 -43.51
C ASP A 659 -2.07 -14.28 -42.00
N PHE A 660 -2.86 -13.26 -41.68
CA PHE A 660 -3.15 -12.87 -40.30
C PHE A 660 -4.20 -13.77 -39.64
N ALA A 661 -3.96 -14.17 -38.40
CA ALA A 661 -4.93 -14.78 -37.50
C ALA A 661 -5.49 -13.76 -36.49
N GLY A 662 -6.31 -14.22 -35.53
CA GLY A 662 -6.96 -13.34 -34.55
C GLY A 662 -6.01 -12.60 -33.61
N ASP A 663 -4.84 -13.16 -33.30
CA ASP A 663 -3.84 -12.47 -32.49
C ASP A 663 -3.09 -11.39 -33.30
N ASP A 664 -2.70 -11.68 -34.56
CA ASP A 664 -2.15 -10.67 -35.46
C ASP A 664 -3.13 -9.50 -35.67
N PHE A 665 -4.43 -9.80 -35.74
CA PHE A 665 -5.50 -8.80 -35.85
C PHE A 665 -5.51 -7.85 -34.65
N VAL A 666 -5.39 -8.38 -33.42
CA VAL A 666 -5.28 -7.57 -32.21
C VAL A 666 -3.99 -6.75 -32.20
N ASP A 667 -2.85 -7.34 -32.57
CA ASP A 667 -1.57 -6.62 -32.69
C ASP A 667 -1.65 -5.45 -33.68
N LEU A 668 -2.29 -5.64 -34.83
CA LEU A 668 -2.50 -4.62 -35.85
C LEU A 668 -3.38 -3.47 -35.35
N ILE A 669 -4.38 -3.76 -34.49
CA ILE A 669 -5.22 -2.77 -33.80
C ILE A 669 -4.43 -1.99 -32.75
N LEU A 670 -3.62 -2.67 -31.94
CA LEU A 670 -2.79 -2.03 -30.90
C LEU A 670 -1.71 -1.11 -31.49
N GLN A 671 -1.26 -1.37 -32.72
CA GLN A 671 -0.34 -0.50 -33.47
C GLN A 671 -0.99 0.82 -33.93
N GLN A 672 -2.32 0.89 -34.10
CA GLN A 672 -2.98 2.07 -34.68
C GLN A 672 -2.91 3.32 -33.78
N PRO A 673 -2.89 4.54 -34.34
CA PRO A 673 -2.69 5.79 -33.59
C PRO A 673 -3.87 6.19 -32.68
N PHE A 674 -5.09 5.75 -32.99
CA PHE A 674 -6.33 6.09 -32.26
C PHE A 674 -6.64 5.17 -31.06
N THR A 675 -6.05 3.97 -31.00
CA THR A 675 -6.36 2.96 -29.97
C THR A 675 -6.08 3.44 -28.54
N ALA A 676 -4.89 3.99 -28.28
CA ALA A 676 -4.57 4.54 -26.96
C ALA A 676 -5.42 5.77 -26.57
N PRO A 677 -5.67 6.78 -27.46
CA PRO A 677 -6.66 7.83 -27.21
C PRO A 677 -8.05 7.33 -26.84
N PHE A 678 -8.57 6.34 -27.57
CA PHE A 678 -9.90 5.79 -27.29
C PHE A 678 -9.99 5.18 -25.88
N ILE A 679 -9.03 4.33 -25.51
CA ILE A 679 -8.99 3.70 -24.18
C ILE A 679 -8.71 4.72 -23.07
N ALA A 680 -7.79 5.66 -23.28
CA ALA A 680 -7.52 6.73 -22.33
C ALA A 680 -8.78 7.59 -22.06
N GLY A 681 -9.52 7.94 -23.11
CA GLY A 681 -10.79 8.67 -23.00
C GLY A 681 -11.87 7.87 -22.26
N LYS A 682 -12.03 6.57 -22.56
CA LYS A 682 -12.99 5.68 -21.88
C LYS A 682 -12.67 5.49 -20.39
N VAL A 683 -11.40 5.28 -20.04
CA VAL A 683 -10.95 5.14 -18.65
C VAL A 683 -11.08 6.47 -17.90
N PHE A 684 -10.68 7.59 -18.49
CA PHE A 684 -10.91 8.91 -17.92
C PHE A 684 -12.41 9.17 -17.67
N GLY A 685 -13.25 8.92 -18.68
CA GLY A 685 -14.70 9.10 -18.61
C GLY A 685 -15.36 8.31 -17.48
N PHE A 686 -14.86 7.11 -17.16
CA PHE A 686 -15.38 6.30 -16.07
C PHE A 686 -14.91 6.76 -14.67
N PHE A 687 -13.72 7.34 -14.56
CA PHE A 687 -13.10 7.68 -13.27
C PHE A 687 -13.14 9.16 -12.89
N ALA A 688 -13.08 10.09 -13.85
CA ALA A 688 -13.19 11.53 -13.66
C ALA A 688 -14.58 12.01 -14.12
N HIS A 689 -14.67 12.63 -15.30
CA HIS A 689 -15.91 13.09 -15.94
C HIS A 689 -15.96 12.74 -17.43
N ASP A 690 -17.14 12.76 -18.02
CA ASP A 690 -17.45 12.28 -19.38
C ASP A 690 -17.03 13.21 -20.52
N ALA A 691 -16.57 14.42 -20.21
CA ALA A 691 -16.14 15.44 -21.17
C ALA A 691 -14.65 15.86 -21.02
N PRO A 692 -13.68 14.94 -21.19
CA PRO A 692 -12.25 15.32 -21.19
C PRO A 692 -11.88 16.23 -22.35
N SER A 693 -10.88 17.09 -22.15
CA SER A 693 -10.25 17.82 -23.25
C SER A 693 -9.42 16.88 -24.15
N GLU A 694 -9.23 17.25 -25.43
CA GLU A 694 -8.33 16.53 -26.35
C GLU A 694 -6.90 16.42 -25.80
N GLU A 695 -6.44 17.44 -25.08
CA GLU A 695 -5.14 17.45 -24.42
C GLU A 695 -5.07 16.40 -23.29
N THR A 696 -6.09 16.35 -22.43
CA THR A 696 -6.21 15.38 -21.33
C THR A 696 -6.15 13.95 -21.88
N VAL A 697 -6.90 13.65 -22.95
CA VAL A 697 -6.86 12.35 -23.64
C VAL A 697 -5.48 12.08 -24.25
N THR A 698 -4.89 13.06 -24.94
CA THR A 698 -3.59 12.92 -25.61
C THR A 698 -2.46 12.60 -24.63
N ARG A 699 -2.41 13.31 -23.49
CA ARG A 699 -1.41 13.10 -22.43
C ARG A 699 -1.52 11.69 -21.84
N LEU A 700 -2.72 11.25 -21.46
CA LEU A 700 -2.95 9.90 -20.91
C LEU A 700 -2.67 8.79 -21.94
N ALA A 701 -3.04 9.00 -23.20
CA ALA A 701 -2.72 8.08 -24.29
C ALA A 701 -1.21 7.96 -24.54
N GLY A 702 -0.46 9.06 -24.38
CA GLY A 702 1.00 9.07 -24.42
C GLY A 702 1.62 8.19 -23.35
N VAL A 703 1.13 8.29 -22.10
CA VAL A 703 1.51 7.39 -21.00
C VAL A 703 1.20 5.94 -21.37
N LEU A 704 -0.04 5.64 -21.80
CA LEU A 704 -0.48 4.28 -22.12
C LEU A 704 0.35 3.63 -23.25
N ARG A 705 0.67 4.37 -24.32
CA ARG A 705 1.57 3.87 -25.39
C ARG A 705 2.98 3.60 -24.91
N THR A 706 3.53 4.52 -24.12
CA THR A 706 4.92 4.43 -23.61
C THR A 706 5.12 3.16 -22.78
N HIS A 707 4.09 2.75 -22.04
CA HIS A 707 4.09 1.53 -21.21
C HIS A 707 3.42 0.33 -21.87
N GLN A 708 3.36 0.27 -23.21
CA GLN A 708 2.86 -0.90 -23.96
C GLN A 708 1.46 -1.36 -23.50
N TYR A 709 0.56 -0.39 -23.29
CA TYR A 709 -0.80 -0.58 -22.81
C TYR A 709 -0.93 -1.11 -21.37
N ASP A 710 0.12 -1.05 -20.53
CA ASP A 710 -0.02 -1.16 -19.06
C ASP A 710 -0.81 0.03 -18.49
N LEU A 711 -1.87 -0.28 -17.75
CA LEU A 711 -2.81 0.68 -17.18
C LEU A 711 -2.30 1.29 -15.87
N ARG A 712 -1.40 0.65 -15.11
CA ARG A 712 -0.95 1.17 -13.80
C ARG A 712 -0.32 2.55 -13.90
N PRO A 713 0.59 2.85 -14.84
CA PRO A 713 1.20 4.17 -14.95
C PRO A 713 0.18 5.24 -15.32
N MET A 714 -0.74 4.92 -16.24
CA MET A 714 -1.82 5.82 -16.67
C MET A 714 -2.79 6.11 -15.51
N LEU A 715 -3.22 5.08 -14.76
CA LEU A 715 -4.11 5.21 -13.61
C LEU A 715 -3.45 5.99 -12.46
N LYS A 716 -2.16 5.78 -12.20
CA LYS A 716 -1.40 6.59 -11.23
C LYS A 716 -1.37 8.05 -11.63
N ASN A 717 -1.03 8.36 -12.89
CA ASN A 717 -1.00 9.73 -13.38
C ASN A 717 -2.39 10.39 -13.35
N LEU A 718 -3.45 9.66 -13.74
CA LEU A 718 -4.84 10.11 -13.64
C LEU A 718 -5.23 10.45 -12.20
N PHE A 719 -5.11 9.51 -11.27
CA PHE A 719 -5.54 9.69 -9.87
C PHE A 719 -4.67 10.67 -9.06
N MET A 720 -3.45 10.99 -9.54
CA MET A 720 -2.61 12.06 -8.98
C MET A 720 -2.80 13.41 -9.67
N SER A 721 -3.54 13.49 -10.79
CA SER A 721 -3.67 14.71 -11.60
C SER A 721 -4.55 15.78 -10.94
N ARG A 722 -4.32 17.06 -11.31
CA ARG A 722 -5.23 18.17 -10.95
C ARG A 722 -6.62 17.98 -11.55
N GLU A 723 -6.69 17.47 -12.78
CA GLU A 723 -7.91 17.26 -13.55
C GLU A 723 -8.91 16.35 -12.80
N PHE A 724 -8.39 15.28 -12.19
CA PHE A 724 -9.18 14.33 -11.39
C PHE A 724 -9.74 14.93 -10.09
N TYR A 725 -9.24 16.07 -9.62
CA TYR A 725 -9.78 16.81 -8.46
C TYR A 725 -10.39 18.17 -8.86
N SER A 726 -10.68 18.37 -10.15
CA SER A 726 -11.30 19.59 -10.66
C SER A 726 -12.78 19.70 -10.29
N GLU A 727 -13.35 20.91 -10.40
CA GLU A 727 -14.79 21.13 -10.25
C GLU A 727 -15.62 20.35 -11.29
N SER A 728 -15.04 19.99 -12.44
CA SER A 728 -15.67 19.14 -13.45
C SER A 728 -15.67 17.65 -13.07
N ALA A 729 -14.75 17.19 -12.22
CA ALA A 729 -14.66 15.81 -11.77
C ALA A 729 -15.40 15.53 -10.46
N VAL A 730 -15.46 16.50 -9.54
CA VAL A 730 -16.00 16.31 -8.18
C VAL A 730 -17.52 16.51 -8.13
N ALA A 731 -18.24 15.48 -7.69
CA ALA A 731 -19.71 15.49 -7.51
C ALA A 731 -20.53 15.75 -8.79
N THR A 732 -19.95 15.54 -9.98
CA THR A 732 -20.63 15.73 -11.26
C THR A 732 -21.23 14.44 -11.82
N GLN A 733 -20.68 13.27 -11.48
CA GLN A 733 -21.19 12.00 -12.02
C GLN A 733 -22.27 11.36 -11.16
N ILE A 734 -23.43 11.10 -11.77
CA ILE A 734 -24.53 10.34 -11.17
C ILE A 734 -24.10 8.88 -10.93
N LYS A 735 -24.22 8.40 -9.68
CA LYS A 735 -23.91 7.02 -9.29
C LYS A 735 -24.75 6.02 -10.10
N SER A 736 -24.10 5.04 -10.73
CA SER A 736 -24.80 3.86 -11.25
C SER A 736 -25.48 3.09 -10.10
N PRO A 737 -26.52 2.26 -10.34
CA PRO A 737 -27.17 1.49 -9.27
C PRO A 737 -26.20 0.64 -8.44
N VAL A 738 -25.20 0.01 -9.07
CA VAL A 738 -24.14 -0.74 -8.37
C VAL A 738 -23.31 0.20 -7.48
N GLN A 739 -22.85 1.34 -8.00
CA GLN A 739 -22.10 2.33 -7.22
C GLN A 739 -22.91 2.90 -6.05
N LEU A 740 -24.22 3.08 -6.24
CA LEU A 740 -25.14 3.55 -5.20
C LEU A 740 -25.26 2.53 -4.08
N VAL A 741 -25.66 1.28 -4.38
CA VAL A 741 -25.94 0.26 -3.36
C VAL A 741 -24.66 -0.22 -2.66
N VAL A 742 -23.60 -0.52 -3.42
CA VAL A 742 -22.31 -0.92 -2.84
C VAL A 742 -21.69 0.24 -2.05
N GLY A 743 -21.80 1.48 -2.57
CA GLY A 743 -21.24 2.66 -1.92
C GLY A 743 -21.93 3.03 -0.62
N THR A 744 -23.26 2.98 -0.56
CA THR A 744 -24.01 3.13 0.71
C THR A 744 -23.50 2.14 1.77
N LEU A 745 -23.32 0.86 1.42
CA LEU A 745 -22.84 -0.14 2.38
C LEU A 745 -21.40 0.13 2.83
N ARG A 746 -20.51 0.51 1.92
CA ARG A 746 -19.09 0.78 2.24
C ARG A 746 -18.88 2.07 3.03
N ASP A 747 -19.56 3.15 2.68
CA ASP A 747 -19.49 4.44 3.40
C ASP A 747 -19.96 4.30 4.85
N LEU A 748 -20.94 3.42 5.11
CA LEU A 748 -21.43 3.09 6.46
C LEU A 748 -20.58 2.03 7.17
N GLY A 749 -19.58 1.45 6.51
CA GLY A 749 -18.73 0.38 7.06
C GLY A 749 -19.44 -0.98 7.19
N ILE A 750 -20.59 -1.17 6.56
CA ILE A 750 -21.46 -2.34 6.72
C ILE A 750 -21.14 -3.37 5.65
N ARG A 751 -20.56 -4.50 6.07
CA ARG A 751 -19.95 -5.47 5.14
C ARG A 751 -20.71 -6.78 5.02
N ASP A 752 -21.33 -7.29 6.09
CA ASP A 752 -21.97 -8.61 6.12
C ASP A 752 -23.50 -8.48 6.08
N VAL A 753 -24.12 -8.74 4.93
CA VAL A 753 -25.56 -8.54 4.65
C VAL A 753 -26.10 -9.64 3.72
N ALA A 754 -27.42 -9.75 3.55
CA ALA A 754 -27.99 -10.59 2.50
C ALA A 754 -27.87 -9.92 1.11
N TYR A 755 -27.03 -10.43 0.22
CA TYR A 755 -26.73 -9.80 -1.08
C TYR A 755 -27.81 -10.00 -2.16
N GLY A 756 -28.52 -11.14 -2.18
CA GLY A 756 -29.56 -11.44 -3.17
C GLY A 756 -30.65 -10.36 -3.35
N PRO A 757 -31.24 -9.82 -2.27
CA PRO A 757 -32.16 -8.68 -2.36
C PRO A 757 -31.55 -7.43 -3.02
N LEU A 758 -30.25 -7.18 -2.83
CA LEU A 758 -29.55 -6.05 -3.45
C LEU A 758 -29.50 -6.20 -4.97
N SER A 759 -29.26 -7.44 -5.44
CA SER A 759 -29.24 -7.82 -6.85
C SER A 759 -30.56 -7.48 -7.57
N ALA A 760 -31.69 -7.72 -6.91
CA ALA A 760 -33.01 -7.34 -7.40
C ALA A 760 -33.23 -5.81 -7.40
N GLY A 761 -32.80 -5.12 -6.33
CA GLY A 761 -32.87 -3.66 -6.23
C GLY A 761 -32.10 -2.93 -7.33
N MET A 762 -30.86 -3.36 -7.60
CA MET A 762 -30.03 -2.80 -8.69
C MET A 762 -30.65 -3.05 -10.08
N THR A 763 -31.24 -4.23 -10.28
CA THR A 763 -31.99 -4.57 -11.51
C THR A 763 -33.17 -3.63 -11.72
N ALA A 764 -33.97 -3.37 -10.67
CA ALA A 764 -35.11 -2.45 -10.74
C ALA A 764 -34.69 -0.99 -11.03
N MET A 765 -33.51 -0.57 -10.56
CA MET A 765 -32.93 0.74 -10.89
C MET A 765 -32.30 0.80 -12.30
N GLY A 766 -32.17 -0.34 -13.00
CA GLY A 766 -31.72 -0.42 -14.40
C GLY A 766 -30.31 -0.98 -14.63
N GLN A 767 -29.65 -1.59 -13.64
CA GLN A 767 -28.33 -2.22 -13.80
C GLN A 767 -28.32 -3.65 -13.23
N GLU A 768 -28.52 -4.65 -14.09
CA GLU A 768 -28.38 -6.07 -13.74
C GLU A 768 -26.97 -6.57 -14.10
N LEU A 769 -26.18 -7.02 -13.12
CA LEU A 769 -24.86 -7.62 -13.39
C LEU A 769 -25.01 -8.85 -14.30
N TYR A 770 -24.11 -8.98 -15.29
CA TYR A 770 -24.20 -9.96 -16.40
C TYR A 770 -25.42 -9.78 -17.34
N GLY A 771 -26.12 -8.64 -17.26
CA GLY A 771 -27.18 -8.21 -18.18
C GLY A 771 -27.00 -6.77 -18.68
N PRO A 772 -25.91 -6.45 -19.40
CA PRO A 772 -25.83 -5.19 -20.15
C PRO A 772 -26.93 -5.14 -21.23
N PRO A 773 -27.58 -3.98 -21.45
CA PRO A 773 -28.74 -3.88 -22.34
C PRO A 773 -28.41 -4.04 -23.83
N ASN A 774 -27.14 -3.85 -24.22
CA ASN A 774 -26.62 -4.08 -25.56
C ASN A 774 -25.07 -4.15 -25.52
N VAL A 775 -24.45 -4.37 -26.68
CA VAL A 775 -22.99 -4.51 -26.84
C VAL A 775 -22.18 -3.24 -26.49
N LYS A 776 -22.79 -2.05 -26.47
CA LYS A 776 -22.16 -0.81 -25.97
C LYS A 776 -22.10 -0.72 -24.44
N GLY A 777 -22.66 -1.71 -23.72
CA GLY A 777 -22.71 -1.75 -22.27
C GLY A 777 -23.89 -0.99 -21.67
N TRP A 778 -23.69 -0.46 -20.46
CA TRP A 778 -24.68 0.43 -19.82
C TRP A 778 -24.39 1.91 -20.15
N GLU A 779 -25.44 2.65 -20.47
CA GLU A 779 -25.39 4.11 -20.53
C GLU A 779 -25.15 4.73 -19.15
N GLY A 780 -24.38 5.82 -19.11
CA GLY A 780 -24.06 6.56 -17.90
C GLY A 780 -24.99 7.75 -17.63
N GLY A 781 -24.59 8.60 -16.68
CA GLY A 781 -25.20 9.92 -16.46
C GLY A 781 -26.71 9.89 -16.22
N GLU A 782 -27.45 10.71 -16.98
CA GLU A 782 -28.89 10.91 -16.83
C GLU A 782 -29.72 9.64 -17.10
N TYR A 783 -29.18 8.62 -17.78
CA TYR A 783 -29.86 7.33 -17.95
C TYR A 783 -30.32 6.75 -16.60
N TRP A 784 -29.52 6.93 -15.55
CA TRP A 784 -29.83 6.45 -14.20
C TRP A 784 -30.97 7.23 -13.50
N VAL A 785 -31.30 8.42 -13.96
CA VAL A 785 -32.15 9.42 -13.29
C VAL A 785 -33.20 9.93 -14.29
N ASN A 786 -34.26 9.14 -14.45
CA ASN A 786 -35.46 9.54 -15.20
C ASN A 786 -36.71 9.51 -14.29
N ALA A 787 -37.83 10.01 -14.81
CA ALA A 787 -39.08 10.19 -14.06
C ALA A 787 -39.56 8.95 -13.29
N ASN A 788 -39.26 7.73 -13.76
CA ASN A 788 -39.57 6.49 -13.05
C ASN A 788 -38.42 6.05 -12.12
N ARG A 789 -37.18 6.08 -12.62
CA ARG A 789 -36.00 5.54 -11.89
C ARG A 789 -35.67 6.32 -10.63
N VAL A 790 -35.95 7.62 -10.56
CA VAL A 790 -35.72 8.43 -9.35
C VAL A 790 -36.49 7.88 -8.14
N PHE A 791 -37.78 7.57 -8.30
CA PHE A 791 -38.58 6.97 -7.23
C PHE A 791 -38.07 5.57 -6.83
N VAL A 792 -37.67 4.75 -7.80
CA VAL A 792 -37.11 3.40 -7.53
C VAL A 792 -35.79 3.51 -6.76
N ARG A 793 -34.93 4.48 -7.07
CA ARG A 793 -33.68 4.74 -6.35
C ARG A 793 -33.94 5.18 -4.91
N TYR A 794 -34.80 6.16 -4.68
CA TYR A 794 -35.10 6.64 -3.32
C TYR A 794 -35.79 5.57 -2.47
N ASN A 795 -36.76 4.85 -3.03
CA ASN A 795 -37.42 3.74 -2.33
C ASN A 795 -36.45 2.58 -2.06
N GLY A 796 -35.54 2.28 -2.99
CA GLY A 796 -34.51 1.25 -2.81
C GLY A 796 -33.47 1.62 -1.75
N ILE A 797 -33.10 2.90 -1.62
CA ILE A 797 -32.26 3.40 -0.52
C ILE A 797 -33.00 3.30 0.81
N ALA A 798 -34.29 3.67 0.86
CA ALA A 798 -35.11 3.53 2.05
C ALA A 798 -35.23 2.06 2.49
N ASP A 799 -35.52 1.15 1.56
CA ASP A 799 -35.58 -0.29 1.84
C ASP A 799 -34.22 -0.86 2.30
N LEU A 800 -33.12 -0.41 1.67
CA LEU A 800 -31.75 -0.75 2.08
C LEU A 800 -31.45 -0.29 3.52
N ILE A 801 -31.95 0.88 3.94
CA ILE A 801 -31.68 1.44 5.28
C ILE A 801 -32.62 0.83 6.34
N ASP A 802 -33.90 0.62 6.02
CA ASP A 802 -34.92 0.21 6.99
C ASP A 802 -35.17 -1.30 7.06
N ASN A 803 -34.97 -2.04 5.96
CA ASN A 803 -35.40 -3.44 5.84
C ASN A 803 -34.30 -4.46 5.54
N ILE A 804 -33.07 -4.04 5.21
CA ILE A 804 -31.97 -4.98 4.89
C ILE A 804 -31.78 -6.04 5.98
N ALA A 805 -31.58 -7.28 5.55
CA ALA A 805 -31.34 -8.40 6.45
C ALA A 805 -29.83 -8.49 6.78
N VAL A 806 -29.51 -8.25 8.06
CA VAL A 806 -28.18 -8.44 8.63
C VAL A 806 -28.19 -9.71 9.50
N PRO A 807 -27.20 -10.62 9.38
CA PRO A 807 -27.18 -11.85 10.18
C PRO A 807 -27.22 -11.59 11.69
N ASN A 808 -28.11 -12.30 12.40
CA ASN A 808 -28.33 -12.20 13.85
C ASN A 808 -28.77 -10.81 14.37
N GLN A 809 -29.29 -9.93 13.52
CA GLN A 809 -29.81 -8.62 13.92
C GLN A 809 -31.27 -8.42 13.47
N PRO A 810 -32.03 -7.48 14.09
CA PRO A 810 -33.27 -6.98 13.52
C PRO A 810 -33.06 -6.38 12.12
N ARG A 811 -34.14 -6.25 11.34
CA ARG A 811 -34.06 -5.65 10.00
C ARG A 811 -33.68 -4.16 10.02
N GLY A 812 -32.98 -3.74 8.96
CA GLY A 812 -32.47 -2.39 8.78
C GLY A 812 -31.19 -2.11 9.57
N LEU A 813 -30.57 -0.97 9.28
CA LEU A 813 -29.22 -0.64 9.75
C LEU A 813 -29.19 -0.27 11.24
N ASP A 814 -28.25 -0.84 11.99
CA ASP A 814 -27.99 -0.49 13.39
C ASP A 814 -26.98 0.66 13.49
N LEU A 815 -27.44 1.87 13.17
CA LEU A 815 -26.63 3.09 13.17
C LEU A 815 -26.13 3.48 14.57
N VAL A 816 -26.88 3.14 15.63
CA VAL A 816 -26.38 3.29 17.01
C VAL A 816 -25.14 2.40 17.24
N GLY A 817 -25.12 1.18 16.68
CA GLY A 817 -23.94 0.32 16.70
C GLY A 817 -22.80 0.82 15.83
N ALA A 818 -23.10 1.34 14.62
CA ALA A 818 -22.08 1.91 13.72
C ALA A 818 -21.41 3.19 14.28
N LEU A 819 -22.08 3.90 15.18
CA LEU A 819 -21.58 5.09 15.86
C LEU A 819 -21.06 4.81 17.29
N GLU A 820 -21.07 3.54 17.73
CA GLU A 820 -20.68 3.15 19.09
C GLU A 820 -19.19 3.46 19.34
N GLY A 821 -18.92 4.19 20.43
CA GLY A 821 -17.57 4.69 20.75
C GLY A 821 -17.20 6.06 20.16
N ARG A 822 -18.07 6.67 19.32
CA ARG A 822 -17.92 8.09 18.92
C ARG A 822 -18.62 8.98 19.94
N VAL A 823 -17.93 10.02 20.41
CA VAL A 823 -18.49 11.00 21.35
C VAL A 823 -19.24 12.06 20.55
N LEU A 824 -20.56 11.84 20.41
CA LEU A 824 -21.50 12.77 19.78
C LEU A 824 -22.50 13.25 20.85
N ASN A 825 -22.58 14.55 21.08
CA ASN A 825 -23.29 15.19 22.18
C ASN A 825 -24.50 16.00 21.72
N SER A 826 -24.60 16.33 20.43
CA SER A 826 -25.70 17.13 19.88
C SER A 826 -26.18 16.65 18.50
N PRO A 827 -27.40 17.02 18.06
CA PRO A 827 -27.91 16.69 16.73
C PRO A 827 -27.04 17.26 15.59
N GLU A 828 -26.41 18.42 15.80
CA GLU A 828 -25.45 19.05 14.89
C GLU A 828 -24.25 18.12 14.63
N GLU A 829 -23.59 17.64 15.70
CA GLU A 829 -22.44 16.74 15.59
C GLU A 829 -22.79 15.43 14.85
N VAL A 830 -24.01 14.92 15.04
CA VAL A 830 -24.52 13.73 14.33
C VAL A 830 -24.73 14.01 12.85
N VAL A 831 -25.39 15.12 12.51
CA VAL A 831 -25.63 15.51 11.11
C VAL A 831 -24.31 15.77 10.38
N ASP A 832 -23.38 16.48 11.00
CA ASP A 832 -22.06 16.78 10.42
C ASP A 832 -21.21 15.52 10.25
N TYR A 833 -21.24 14.59 11.21
CA TYR A 833 -20.53 13.32 11.09
C TYR A 833 -21.06 12.46 9.93
N LEU A 834 -22.38 12.31 9.82
CA LEU A 834 -23.01 11.55 8.74
C LEU A 834 -22.77 12.21 7.37
N ALA A 835 -22.87 13.55 7.30
CA ALA A 835 -22.59 14.32 6.10
C ALA A 835 -21.13 14.16 5.64
N ARG A 836 -20.16 14.34 6.54
CA ARG A 836 -18.72 14.17 6.27
C ARG A 836 -18.34 12.72 5.89
N SER A 837 -19.14 11.74 6.28
CA SER A 837 -18.93 10.33 5.89
C SER A 837 -19.50 10.03 4.50
N CYS A 838 -20.71 10.50 4.20
CA CYS A 838 -21.48 10.04 3.04
C CYS A 838 -21.48 10.99 1.83
N LEU A 839 -21.32 12.31 2.00
CA LEU A 839 -21.55 13.28 0.92
C LEU A 839 -20.28 13.59 0.12
N ALA A 840 -20.44 13.80 -1.19
CA ALA A 840 -19.34 14.15 -2.10
C ALA A 840 -18.84 15.58 -1.90
N VAL A 841 -19.72 16.48 -1.46
CA VAL A 841 -19.46 17.89 -1.18
C VAL A 841 -19.99 18.28 0.20
N PRO A 842 -19.50 19.39 0.80
CA PRO A 842 -20.05 19.91 2.05
C PRO A 842 -21.55 20.15 1.98
N LEU A 843 -22.26 19.81 3.06
CA LEU A 843 -23.71 19.98 3.18
C LEU A 843 -24.06 21.47 3.31
N PRO A 844 -24.88 22.06 2.40
CA PRO A 844 -25.27 23.46 2.49
C PRO A 844 -26.03 23.79 3.78
N ASP A 845 -25.78 24.97 4.37
CA ASP A 845 -26.32 25.37 5.69
C ASP A 845 -27.85 25.25 5.80
N GLU A 846 -28.59 25.55 4.74
CA GLU A 846 -30.05 25.39 4.70
C GLU A 846 -30.47 23.92 4.84
N LYS A 847 -29.87 23.03 4.04
CA LYS A 847 -30.13 21.58 4.10
C LYS A 847 -29.66 20.99 5.43
N ARG A 848 -28.50 21.46 5.94
CA ARG A 848 -27.96 21.11 7.26
C ARG A 848 -28.96 21.44 8.36
N LYS A 849 -29.51 22.66 8.36
CA LYS A 849 -30.53 23.08 9.32
C LYS A 849 -31.80 22.21 9.24
N ILE A 850 -32.31 21.96 8.04
CA ILE A 850 -33.50 21.10 7.85
C ILE A 850 -33.28 19.70 8.43
N LEU A 851 -32.08 19.12 8.26
CA LEU A 851 -31.74 17.81 8.81
C LEU A 851 -31.58 17.82 10.34
N ILE A 852 -31.04 18.89 10.92
CA ILE A 852 -30.96 19.08 12.39
C ILE A 852 -32.36 19.24 12.99
N ASP A 853 -33.18 20.12 12.43
CA ASP A 853 -34.56 20.38 12.86
C ASP A 853 -35.41 19.10 12.75
N ARG A 854 -35.20 18.30 11.68
CA ARG A 854 -35.87 17.00 11.49
C ARG A 854 -35.35 15.91 12.42
N LEU A 855 -34.06 15.91 12.74
CA LEU A 855 -33.48 14.95 13.69
C LEU A 855 -34.05 15.21 15.08
N GLY A 856 -34.08 16.48 15.50
CA GLY A 856 -34.52 16.95 16.81
C GLY A 856 -33.57 16.54 17.95
N GLY A 857 -33.88 16.96 19.18
CA GLY A 857 -33.05 16.68 20.35
C GLY A 857 -32.83 15.17 20.59
N LEU A 858 -31.56 14.76 20.62
CA LEU A 858 -31.12 13.41 21.00
C LEU A 858 -30.52 13.45 22.42
N PRO A 859 -30.62 12.37 23.20
CA PRO A 859 -29.77 12.22 24.38
C PRO A 859 -28.29 12.08 23.96
N PRO A 860 -27.32 12.26 24.87
CA PRO A 860 -25.91 12.00 24.60
C PRO A 860 -25.68 10.57 24.05
N SER A 861 -24.69 10.41 23.16
CA SER A 861 -24.35 9.11 22.54
C SER A 861 -24.14 7.96 23.51
N ALA A 862 -23.65 8.24 24.74
CA ALA A 862 -23.51 7.25 25.80
C ALA A 862 -24.84 6.55 26.19
N ASP A 863 -25.97 7.27 26.11
CA ASP A 863 -27.29 6.78 26.54
C ASP A 863 -28.07 6.07 25.41
N TRP A 864 -27.57 6.12 24.17
CA TRP A 864 -28.28 5.58 23.00
C TRP A 864 -28.52 4.06 23.09
N SER A 865 -27.66 3.34 23.81
CA SER A 865 -27.81 1.90 24.06
C SER A 865 -29.16 1.55 24.72
N GLY A 866 -29.63 2.36 25.67
CA GLY A 866 -30.91 2.18 26.36
C GLY A 866 -32.14 2.55 25.51
N GLN A 867 -31.96 3.30 24.42
CA GLN A 867 -33.03 3.78 23.53
C GLN A 867 -32.82 3.32 22.08
N ARG A 868 -32.05 2.25 21.86
CA ARG A 868 -31.44 1.87 20.57
C ARG A 868 -32.42 1.85 19.40
N ALA A 869 -33.62 1.30 19.58
CA ALA A 869 -34.65 1.23 18.55
C ALA A 869 -35.19 2.61 18.13
N GLN A 870 -35.47 3.50 19.10
CA GLN A 870 -36.01 4.84 18.83
C GLN A 870 -34.95 5.75 18.20
N VAL A 871 -33.71 5.67 18.69
CA VAL A 871 -32.58 6.42 18.12
C VAL A 871 -32.29 5.93 16.69
N ASN A 872 -32.22 4.61 16.45
CA ASN A 872 -32.04 4.06 15.10
C ASN A 872 -33.11 4.56 14.12
N ALA A 873 -34.40 4.55 14.49
CA ALA A 873 -35.46 5.04 13.59
C ALA A 873 -35.26 6.51 13.17
N ARG A 874 -34.81 7.37 14.09
CA ARG A 874 -34.49 8.78 13.81
C ARG A 874 -33.25 8.94 12.94
N LEU A 875 -32.17 8.22 13.26
CA LEU A 875 -30.92 8.23 12.47
C LEU A 875 -31.15 7.70 11.04
N ARG A 876 -31.91 6.60 10.89
CA ARG A 876 -32.31 6.05 9.58
C ARG A 876 -33.08 7.07 8.75
N THR A 877 -34.05 7.77 9.36
CA THR A 877 -34.82 8.84 8.68
C THR A 877 -33.89 9.93 8.12
N ILE A 878 -32.91 10.39 8.89
CA ILE A 878 -31.93 11.40 8.43
C ILE A 878 -31.05 10.84 7.31
N LEU A 879 -30.61 9.58 7.44
CA LEU A 879 -29.76 8.95 6.45
C LEU A 879 -30.48 8.75 5.10
N VAL A 880 -31.75 8.34 5.11
CA VAL A 880 -32.60 8.25 3.90
C VAL A 880 -32.73 9.62 3.23
N LEU A 881 -32.96 10.68 4.01
CA LEU A 881 -33.06 12.04 3.48
C LEU A 881 -31.74 12.50 2.86
N MET A 882 -30.62 12.36 3.57
CA MET A 882 -29.27 12.68 3.06
C MET A 882 -28.93 11.90 1.79
N MET A 883 -29.18 10.58 1.78
CA MET A 883 -28.87 9.73 0.63
C MET A 883 -29.80 9.96 -0.56
N SER A 884 -30.95 10.62 -0.37
CA SER A 884 -31.82 11.06 -1.46
C SER A 884 -31.42 12.42 -2.06
N MET A 885 -30.40 13.10 -1.52
CA MET A 885 -29.94 14.39 -2.04
C MET A 885 -28.95 14.25 -3.21
N PRO A 886 -28.87 15.22 -4.15
CA PRO A 886 -27.85 15.25 -5.20
C PRO A 886 -26.41 15.09 -4.66
N GLU A 887 -26.11 15.68 -3.51
CA GLU A 887 -24.82 15.59 -2.81
C GLU A 887 -24.42 14.15 -2.43
N PHE A 888 -25.37 13.21 -2.38
CA PHE A 888 -25.12 11.77 -2.27
C PHE A 888 -25.35 11.01 -3.59
N GLN A 889 -26.29 11.44 -4.43
CA GLN A 889 -26.57 10.75 -5.70
C GLN A 889 -25.42 10.88 -6.71
N CYS A 890 -24.57 11.91 -6.59
CA CYS A 890 -23.37 12.09 -7.41
C CYS A 890 -22.06 11.71 -6.68
N THR A 891 -20.93 11.68 -7.41
CA THR A 891 -19.56 11.37 -6.91
C THR A 891 -18.53 12.32 -7.48
#